data_AF-A0A3L7WQY1-F1
#
_entry.id   AF-A0A3L7WQY1-F1
#
_cell.length_a   1.000
_cell.length_b   1.000
_cell.length_c   1.000
_cell.angle_alpha   90.00
_cell.angle_beta   90.00
_cell.angle_gamma   90.00
#
_symmetry.space_group_name_H-M   'P 1'
#
loop_
_entity.id
_entity.type
_entity.pdbx_description
1 polymer ?
#
loop_
_entity_poly.entity_id
_entity_poly.type
_entity_poly.pdbx_seq_one_letter_code
_entity_poly.pdbx_strand_id
1 'polypeptide(L)'
;MSVLHESPYIFGLHEPGGENHMTNAGRKGWVLFTEGVGSDPNALNGGNYTNWANAGYGVIVRINNAYKPEGTIPAPDKYPDFARRVGNFVEASQGCHIWIIGNEMNFWVERPGAFASPDLPFSRSPDPQSRDGELRSLPDRFAALYPDKPLSRGVDHGQTITPSDYARCYSLCRQEIKRRPGRANDQVLIGSVAPWNNNTAYPGNPEGDWVRYFQDILSALGPDNCDGITLHTYTHGTDPALVMSDGKMNPPFQNRHYHFFTYRDFMQAVPANMRHLPVYITEADQDHPWEDRNNGWVKAAYAEINRWNQTPGNQQIRSLILYRWPNFDRWVMETKNGVIEDFKEALVNDYRWNQTPGVAAFAVGADVYTTTIVRLRKSPGSAGKPPEDVLTELPPHTPAKIVQGPQNADNLVWWRIASRNADGTTADGWSAQAITADAPLLAVGSPPSAPFSIGERIFTLDTARLRRTPGFRGKGDDDVIADIPLDAIATVAEGPRIVDGIVWWRIQATVNRQPTTGWVAQVAVNGTVLLASSKQSQGGLGPTQPVKPTSPPQPQGKFQAGETVFAQTFVNLRRTPGYVGKTADDIAGEMAYGKPGRVQAGPQVADDLTWWQLAHTDANNRALVGWAAESGTDKAEFLGKSAPPPPKPIETATPATSATSATYTAGAAVTNISPADVNARRSPGYAGKPESDVVALVPTRALLKLVEGPRQADGLSWWRVTGVENPAIDGWIAEVSPIGIRLLA
;
A
#
# COMPACT_ATOMS: atom_id res chain seq x y z
N MET A 1 6.59 21.61 10.95
CA MET A 1 7.46 21.90 9.79
C MET A 1 7.43 20.66 8.92
N SER A 2 6.96 20.74 7.67
CA SER A 2 7.07 19.60 6.76
C SER A 2 8.54 19.24 6.59
N VAL A 3 8.86 17.96 6.58
CA VAL A 3 10.19 17.49 6.19
C VAL A 3 10.42 18.00 4.77
N LEU A 4 11.32 18.96 4.61
CA LEU A 4 11.58 19.61 3.32
C LEU A 4 11.84 18.52 2.27
N HIS A 5 11.08 18.53 1.18
CA HIS A 5 11.38 17.80 -0.06
C HIS A 5 11.51 16.27 0.04
N GLU A 6 10.78 15.62 0.96
CA GLU A 6 10.56 14.16 0.93
C GLU A 6 9.17 13.81 0.42
N SER A 7 9.06 12.76 -0.39
CA SER A 7 7.75 12.25 -0.82
C SER A 7 7.18 11.28 0.20
N PRO A 8 5.89 11.35 0.57
CA PRO A 8 5.23 10.33 1.37
C PRO A 8 4.93 9.04 0.57
N TYR A 9 5.06 9.08 -0.75
CA TYR A 9 4.76 7.96 -1.64
C TYR A 9 6.02 7.14 -1.92
N ILE A 10 5.84 5.86 -2.23
CA ILE A 10 6.96 5.01 -2.64
C ILE A 10 7.30 5.13 -4.14
N PHE A 11 6.44 5.76 -4.94
CA PHE A 11 6.63 5.90 -6.38
C PHE A 11 7.89 6.69 -6.72
N GLY A 12 8.64 6.29 -7.75
CA GLY A 12 9.76 7.09 -8.23
C GLY A 12 10.28 6.71 -9.61
N LEU A 13 10.98 7.66 -10.23
CA LEU A 13 11.60 7.52 -11.55
C LEU A 13 13.08 7.92 -11.49
N HIS A 14 13.91 7.13 -12.16
CA HIS A 14 15.31 7.41 -12.36
C HIS A 14 15.47 8.42 -13.52
N GLU A 15 16.09 9.57 -13.24
CA GLU A 15 16.13 10.81 -14.03
C GLU A 15 14.78 11.51 -14.26
N PRO A 16 14.78 12.84 -14.49
CA PRO A 16 13.56 13.59 -14.80
C PRO A 16 13.05 13.35 -16.24
N GLY A 17 11.78 13.67 -16.45
CA GLY A 17 11.07 13.67 -17.73
C GLY A 17 9.68 13.02 -17.63
N GLY A 18 9.48 12.09 -16.70
CA GLY A 18 8.24 11.31 -16.55
C GLY A 18 7.39 11.64 -15.33
N GLU A 19 7.90 12.50 -14.44
CA GLU A 19 7.28 12.82 -13.16
C GLU A 19 5.88 13.42 -13.31
N ASN A 20 5.55 14.01 -14.47
CA ASN A 20 4.21 14.53 -14.74
C ASN A 20 3.13 13.45 -14.65
N HIS A 21 3.44 12.17 -14.89
CA HIS A 21 2.51 11.07 -14.65
C HIS A 21 2.13 10.96 -13.16
N MET A 22 3.10 11.16 -12.25
CA MET A 22 2.87 11.20 -10.82
C MET A 22 2.05 12.42 -10.39
N THR A 23 2.31 13.59 -11.00
CA THR A 23 1.50 14.80 -10.76
C THR A 23 0.05 14.61 -11.21
N ASN A 24 -0.17 14.05 -12.40
CA ASN A 24 -1.51 13.85 -12.95
C ASN A 24 -2.34 12.88 -12.10
N ALA A 25 -1.69 11.93 -11.42
CA ALA A 25 -2.32 11.02 -10.46
C ALA A 25 -2.51 11.62 -9.05
N GLY A 26 -1.96 12.81 -8.75
CA GLY A 26 -1.95 13.37 -7.40
C GLY A 26 -1.00 12.65 -6.43
N ARG A 27 -0.02 11.88 -6.97
CA ARG A 27 0.89 11.00 -6.24
C ARG A 27 2.36 11.38 -6.46
N LYS A 28 2.73 12.63 -6.15
CA LYS A 28 4.10 13.16 -6.38
C LYS A 28 5.17 12.37 -5.61
N GLY A 29 5.78 11.42 -6.30
CA GLY A 29 6.81 10.52 -5.79
C GLY A 29 8.21 11.12 -5.76
N TRP A 30 9.21 10.26 -5.94
CA TRP A 30 10.63 10.57 -5.95
C TRP A 30 11.17 10.75 -7.38
N VAL A 31 12.07 11.69 -7.57
CA VAL A 31 12.89 11.83 -8.77
C VAL A 31 14.35 11.72 -8.35
N LEU A 32 15.06 10.76 -8.95
CA LEU A 32 16.48 10.56 -8.70
C LEU A 32 17.31 11.20 -9.81
N PHE A 33 18.33 11.96 -9.43
CA PHE A 33 19.31 12.57 -10.34
C PHE A 33 20.66 11.88 -10.18
N THR A 34 21.40 11.72 -11.27
CA THR A 34 22.79 11.24 -11.21
C THR A 34 23.76 12.34 -11.66
N GLU A 35 24.81 12.57 -10.87
CA GLU A 35 25.79 13.64 -11.08
C GLU A 35 27.21 13.07 -11.04
N GLY A 36 27.98 13.29 -12.10
CA GLY A 36 29.43 13.02 -12.12
C GLY A 36 30.19 14.30 -11.79
N VAL A 37 30.66 14.43 -10.54
CA VAL A 37 31.19 15.72 -10.04
C VAL A 37 32.70 15.88 -10.21
N GLY A 38 33.42 14.81 -10.52
CA GLY A 38 34.88 14.74 -10.56
C GLY A 38 35.52 14.80 -9.19
N SER A 39 36.84 14.97 -9.15
CA SER A 39 37.64 15.08 -7.91
C SER A 39 38.44 16.38 -7.84
N ASP A 40 38.12 17.41 -8.62
CA ASP A 40 38.76 18.73 -8.48
C ASP A 40 38.26 19.44 -7.21
N PRO A 41 39.10 19.61 -6.18
CA PRO A 41 38.69 20.20 -4.91
C PRO A 41 38.33 21.70 -5.01
N ASN A 42 38.64 22.36 -6.13
CA ASN A 42 38.42 23.79 -6.34
C ASN A 42 37.17 24.10 -7.18
N ALA A 43 36.49 23.09 -7.73
CA ALA A 43 35.26 23.31 -8.46
C ALA A 43 34.11 23.64 -7.49
N LEU A 44 33.45 24.78 -7.73
CA LEU A 44 32.42 25.38 -6.87
C LEU A 44 31.01 25.32 -7.48
N ASN A 45 30.82 24.57 -8.57
CA ASN A 45 29.52 24.40 -9.20
C ASN A 45 28.66 23.35 -8.46
N GLY A 46 27.35 23.55 -8.48
CA GLY A 46 26.33 22.65 -7.93
C GLY A 46 25.15 22.45 -8.89
N GLY A 47 24.24 21.55 -8.54
CA GLY A 47 23.01 21.28 -9.27
C GLY A 47 21.83 22.16 -8.83
N ASN A 48 20.85 22.36 -9.69
CA ASN A 48 19.63 23.06 -9.35
C ASN A 48 18.39 22.17 -9.55
N TYR A 49 17.83 21.72 -8.44
CA TYR A 49 16.68 20.81 -8.38
C TYR A 49 15.42 21.51 -7.88
N THR A 50 15.42 22.84 -7.74
CA THR A 50 14.31 23.60 -7.13
C THR A 50 13.00 23.41 -7.87
N ASN A 51 13.02 23.16 -9.18
CA ASN A 51 11.81 22.96 -9.97
C ASN A 51 11.00 21.74 -9.47
N TRP A 52 11.68 20.63 -9.13
CA TRP A 52 11.03 19.43 -8.62
C TRP A 52 10.69 19.56 -7.13
N ALA A 53 11.62 20.10 -6.35
CA ALA A 53 11.43 20.33 -4.93
C ALA A 53 10.26 21.27 -4.63
N ASN A 54 10.14 22.40 -5.34
CA ASN A 54 9.03 23.34 -5.20
C ASN A 54 7.72 22.78 -5.77
N ALA A 55 7.80 21.88 -6.76
CA ALA A 55 6.64 21.15 -7.23
C ALA A 55 6.16 20.10 -6.21
N GLY A 56 6.92 19.78 -5.16
CA GLY A 56 6.54 18.84 -4.11
C GLY A 56 6.92 17.38 -4.39
N TYR A 57 7.88 17.15 -5.28
CA TYR A 57 8.51 15.84 -5.42
C TYR A 57 9.58 15.62 -4.36
N GLY A 58 9.80 14.34 -4.02
CA GLY A 58 11.01 13.94 -3.32
C GLY A 58 12.21 14.00 -4.25
N VAL A 59 13.32 14.60 -3.82
CA VAL A 59 14.54 14.74 -4.64
C VAL A 59 15.69 13.97 -4.00
N ILE A 60 16.26 13.03 -4.75
CA ILE A 60 17.45 12.27 -4.37
C ILE A 60 18.53 12.51 -5.42
N VAL A 61 19.76 12.80 -5.00
CA VAL A 61 20.88 13.00 -5.92
C VAL A 61 21.98 12.00 -5.64
N ARG A 62 22.31 11.19 -6.64
CA ARG A 62 23.46 10.29 -6.64
C ARG A 62 24.69 10.98 -7.16
N ILE A 63 25.67 11.15 -6.28
CA ILE A 63 26.94 11.80 -6.57
C ILE A 63 27.99 10.72 -6.82
N ASN A 64 28.47 10.67 -8.07
CA ASN A 64 29.61 9.89 -8.49
C ASN A 64 30.82 10.81 -8.70
N ASN A 65 32.03 10.28 -8.52
CA ASN A 65 33.25 10.94 -9.02
C ASN A 65 33.17 11.06 -10.54
N ALA A 66 32.99 9.95 -11.25
CA ALA A 66 32.74 9.92 -12.67
C ALA A 66 32.22 8.51 -13.03
N TYR A 67 32.28 8.16 -14.30
CA TYR A 67 31.99 6.81 -14.80
C TYR A 67 33.30 6.13 -15.21
N LYS A 68 33.24 4.97 -15.87
CA LYS A 68 34.45 4.34 -16.41
C LYS A 68 35.21 5.30 -17.34
N PRO A 69 36.56 5.42 -17.22
CA PRO A 69 37.46 4.65 -16.33
C PRO A 69 37.73 5.28 -14.95
N GLU A 70 37.25 6.47 -14.66
CA GLU A 70 37.56 7.22 -13.44
C GLU A 70 36.88 6.66 -12.18
N GLY A 71 35.80 5.90 -12.37
CA GLY A 71 35.07 5.18 -11.32
C GLY A 71 34.07 6.05 -10.55
N THR A 72 33.08 5.35 -9.97
CA THR A 72 32.02 5.94 -9.14
C THR A 72 32.57 6.67 -7.91
N ILE A 73 33.69 6.18 -7.37
CA ILE A 73 34.57 6.88 -6.45
C ILE A 73 36.00 6.81 -7.03
N PRO A 74 36.87 7.78 -6.76
CA PRO A 74 38.19 7.80 -7.39
C PRO A 74 39.14 6.80 -6.71
N ALA A 75 40.40 6.78 -7.13
CA ALA A 75 41.44 6.05 -6.41
C ALA A 75 41.61 6.61 -4.96
N PRO A 76 42.03 5.77 -4.00
CA PRO A 76 42.31 6.12 -2.60
C PRO A 76 43.05 7.42 -2.32
N ASP A 77 44.05 7.77 -3.14
CA ASP A 77 44.84 8.99 -3.00
C ASP A 77 44.04 10.26 -3.28
N LYS A 78 42.90 10.13 -3.96
CA LYS A 78 41.98 11.22 -4.32
C LYS A 78 40.75 11.34 -3.44
N TYR A 79 40.57 10.48 -2.44
CA TYR A 79 39.41 10.57 -1.54
C TYR A 79 39.27 11.94 -0.84
N PRO A 80 40.34 12.58 -0.32
CA PRO A 80 40.20 13.90 0.29
C PRO A 80 39.76 14.99 -0.71
N ASP A 81 40.30 14.95 -1.93
CA ASP A 81 39.97 15.91 -2.98
C ASP A 81 38.52 15.74 -3.46
N PHE A 82 38.11 14.50 -3.69
CA PHE A 82 36.73 14.15 -4.02
C PHE A 82 35.76 14.54 -2.92
N ALA A 83 36.06 14.26 -1.66
CA ALA A 83 35.21 14.65 -0.54
C ALA A 83 35.04 16.18 -0.48
N ARG A 84 36.11 16.96 -0.69
CA ARG A 84 36.01 18.42 -0.76
C ARG A 84 35.14 18.88 -1.94
N ARG A 85 35.31 18.23 -3.10
CA ARG A 85 34.49 18.48 -4.29
C ARG A 85 33.01 18.20 -4.03
N VAL A 86 32.68 17.08 -3.39
CA VAL A 86 31.32 16.73 -2.96
C VAL A 86 30.74 17.79 -2.02
N GLY A 87 31.51 18.22 -1.02
CA GLY A 87 31.10 19.29 -0.10
C GLY A 87 30.79 20.60 -0.83
N ASN A 88 31.64 21.01 -1.78
CA ASN A 88 31.40 22.21 -2.60
C ASN A 88 30.17 22.06 -3.50
N PHE A 89 29.98 20.87 -4.10
CA PHE A 89 28.81 20.57 -4.93
C PHE A 89 27.51 20.73 -4.14
N VAL A 90 27.43 20.09 -2.96
CA VAL A 90 26.25 20.14 -2.09
C VAL A 90 25.99 21.55 -1.57
N GLU A 91 27.03 22.27 -1.16
CA GLU A 91 26.93 23.66 -0.72
C GLU A 91 26.30 24.56 -1.79
N ALA A 92 26.77 24.43 -3.04
CA ALA A 92 26.27 25.19 -4.18
C ALA A 92 24.92 24.68 -4.74
N SER A 93 24.45 23.51 -4.34
CA SER A 93 23.24 22.90 -4.89
C SER A 93 21.95 23.37 -4.21
N GLN A 94 20.85 23.44 -4.95
CA GLN A 94 19.55 23.90 -4.44
C GLN A 94 18.44 22.87 -4.66
N GLY A 95 17.47 22.81 -3.74
CA GLY A 95 16.30 21.93 -3.87
C GLY A 95 16.56 20.44 -3.60
N CYS A 96 17.63 20.10 -2.89
CA CYS A 96 17.90 18.72 -2.46
C CYS A 96 18.58 18.71 -1.08
N HIS A 97 18.28 17.68 -0.29
CA HIS A 97 18.89 17.39 1.01
C HIS A 97 19.22 15.90 1.18
N ILE A 98 19.09 15.07 0.14
CA ILE A 98 19.37 13.63 0.18
C ILE A 98 20.41 13.28 -0.89
N TRP A 99 21.57 12.81 -0.44
CA TRP A 99 22.76 12.58 -1.26
C TRP A 99 23.23 11.15 -1.16
N ILE A 100 23.34 10.44 -2.29
CA ILE A 100 23.93 9.10 -2.37
C ILE A 100 25.39 9.26 -2.78
N ILE A 101 26.33 8.62 -2.09
CA ILE A 101 27.76 8.68 -2.44
C ILE A 101 28.17 7.39 -3.16
N GLY A 102 28.42 7.51 -4.46
CA GLY A 102 28.78 6.41 -5.34
C GLY A 102 27.63 5.46 -5.67
N ASN A 103 27.95 4.42 -6.44
CA ASN A 103 27.03 3.44 -6.99
C ASN A 103 27.74 2.12 -7.31
N GLU A 104 27.14 0.99 -6.95
CA GLU A 104 27.54 -0.35 -7.41
C GLU A 104 29.05 -0.62 -7.26
N MET A 105 29.64 -0.18 -6.15
CA MET A 105 31.10 -0.19 -5.93
C MET A 105 31.75 -1.58 -5.99
N ASN A 106 30.95 -2.64 -5.84
CA ASN A 106 31.41 -4.02 -5.97
C ASN A 106 31.54 -4.48 -7.44
N PHE A 107 30.90 -3.79 -8.38
CA PHE A 107 30.97 -4.07 -9.81
C PHE A 107 32.21 -3.45 -10.43
N TRP A 108 32.99 -4.24 -11.19
CA TRP A 108 34.29 -3.77 -11.70
C TRP A 108 34.20 -2.59 -12.67
N VAL A 109 33.10 -2.43 -13.42
CA VAL A 109 32.92 -1.30 -14.35
C VAL A 109 32.89 0.04 -13.62
N GLU A 110 32.41 0.05 -12.38
CA GLU A 110 32.29 1.27 -11.56
C GLU A 110 33.59 1.59 -10.81
N ARG A 111 34.66 0.80 -10.97
CA ARG A 111 35.93 0.98 -10.26
C ARG A 111 36.87 1.94 -10.96
N PRO A 112 37.69 2.69 -10.20
CA PRO A 112 38.74 3.52 -10.79
C PRO A 112 39.80 2.63 -11.47
N GLY A 113 40.20 3.02 -12.68
CA GLY A 113 41.18 2.31 -13.49
C GLY A 113 40.62 1.10 -14.24
N ALA A 114 39.31 0.85 -14.18
CA ALA A 114 38.68 -0.22 -14.95
C ALA A 114 38.84 0.02 -16.47
N PHE A 115 39.33 -0.99 -17.17
CA PHE A 115 39.58 -0.92 -18.60
C PHE A 115 38.90 -2.08 -19.33
N ALA A 116 38.36 -1.79 -20.51
CA ALA A 116 37.86 -2.80 -21.43
C ALA A 116 38.43 -2.45 -22.80
N SER A 117 39.03 -3.43 -23.49
CA SER A 117 39.63 -3.23 -24.81
C SER A 117 38.62 -2.61 -25.78
N PRO A 118 39.01 -1.59 -26.56
CA PRO A 118 38.18 -1.01 -27.62
C PRO A 118 37.69 -2.03 -28.65
N ASP A 119 38.42 -3.15 -28.80
CA ASP A 119 38.09 -4.22 -29.73
C ASP A 119 36.87 -5.05 -29.28
N LEU A 120 36.44 -4.90 -28.02
CA LEU A 120 35.27 -5.59 -27.49
C LEU A 120 33.98 -5.04 -28.12
N PRO A 121 32.98 -5.91 -28.41
CA PRO A 121 31.80 -5.54 -29.19
C PRO A 121 30.99 -4.36 -28.62
N PHE A 122 31.02 -4.18 -27.30
CA PHE A 122 30.26 -3.18 -26.52
C PHE A 122 31.06 -1.88 -26.23
N SER A 123 32.24 -1.70 -26.84
CA SER A 123 33.08 -0.51 -26.63
C SER A 123 33.08 0.44 -27.84
N ARG A 124 32.18 0.24 -28.81
CA ARG A 124 32.24 0.90 -30.13
C ARG A 124 31.41 2.18 -30.25
N SER A 125 30.58 2.51 -29.25
CA SER A 125 29.78 3.74 -29.29
C SER A 125 30.61 5.01 -29.04
N PRO A 126 30.44 6.08 -29.83
CA PRO A 126 31.17 7.35 -29.65
C PRO A 126 30.61 8.25 -28.54
N ASP A 127 29.39 8.00 -28.06
CA ASP A 127 28.76 8.77 -26.97
C ASP A 127 29.10 8.16 -25.58
N PRO A 128 29.67 8.93 -24.64
CA PRO A 128 30.02 8.43 -23.30
C PRO A 128 28.85 7.83 -22.51
N GLN A 129 27.65 8.40 -22.61
CA GLN A 129 26.47 7.90 -21.89
C GLN A 129 25.96 6.59 -22.48
N SER A 130 25.84 6.50 -23.81
CA SER A 130 25.50 5.27 -24.52
C SER A 130 26.50 4.16 -24.23
N ARG A 131 27.80 4.47 -24.19
CA ARG A 131 28.86 3.51 -23.85
C ARG A 131 28.74 3.00 -22.40
N ASP A 132 28.41 3.88 -21.46
CA ASP A 132 28.17 3.50 -20.06
C ASP A 132 26.92 2.61 -19.93
N GLY A 133 25.85 2.92 -20.67
CA GLY A 133 24.66 2.06 -20.77
C GLY A 133 24.95 0.67 -21.34
N GLU A 134 25.78 0.58 -22.38
CA GLU A 134 26.24 -0.70 -22.96
C GLU A 134 27.07 -1.51 -21.96
N LEU A 135 27.96 -0.86 -21.20
CA LEU A 135 28.78 -1.51 -20.17
C LEU A 135 27.95 -1.99 -18.98
N ARG A 136 26.93 -1.23 -18.54
CA ARG A 136 25.98 -1.69 -17.52
C ARG A 136 25.09 -2.84 -18.00
N SER A 137 24.96 -3.02 -19.31
CA SER A 137 24.21 -4.12 -19.91
C SER A 137 25.02 -5.43 -20.01
N LEU A 138 26.27 -5.45 -19.55
CA LEU A 138 27.11 -6.64 -19.55
C LEU A 138 26.55 -7.71 -18.61
N PRO A 139 26.53 -9.00 -19.03
CA PRO A 139 26.17 -10.11 -18.14
C PRO A 139 27.01 -10.13 -16.85
N ASP A 140 28.26 -9.67 -16.92
CA ASP A 140 29.19 -9.58 -15.78
C ASP A 140 28.72 -8.62 -14.68
N ARG A 141 27.82 -7.67 -14.97
CA ARG A 141 27.12 -6.90 -13.92
C ARG A 141 26.48 -7.87 -12.92
N PHE A 142 25.96 -8.98 -13.40
CA PHE A 142 25.39 -10.08 -12.62
C PHE A 142 26.22 -11.37 -12.78
N ALA A 143 27.55 -11.25 -12.65
CA ALA A 143 28.49 -12.34 -12.87
C ALA A 143 28.18 -13.63 -12.09
N ALA A 144 27.53 -13.56 -10.92
CA ALA A 144 27.12 -14.74 -10.16
C ALA A 144 26.02 -15.58 -10.86
N LEU A 145 25.29 -15.01 -11.81
CA LEU A 145 24.29 -15.72 -12.63
C LEU A 145 24.92 -16.45 -13.82
N TYR A 146 26.12 -16.03 -14.23
CA TYR A 146 26.78 -16.49 -15.46
C TYR A 146 28.23 -16.95 -15.21
N PRO A 147 28.47 -17.92 -14.30
CA PRO A 147 29.83 -18.33 -13.90
C PRO A 147 30.66 -18.89 -15.06
N ASP A 148 30.01 -19.44 -16.10
CA ASP A 148 30.67 -20.05 -17.27
C ASP A 148 30.99 -19.04 -18.40
N LYS A 149 30.65 -17.75 -18.22
CA LYS A 149 30.88 -16.70 -19.22
C LYS A 149 31.80 -15.59 -18.70
N PRO A 150 33.01 -15.87 -18.17
CA PRO A 150 33.93 -14.80 -17.83
C PRO A 150 34.23 -13.98 -19.09
N LEU A 151 34.29 -12.64 -18.99
CA LEU A 151 34.92 -11.83 -20.01
C LEU A 151 36.38 -12.28 -20.19
N SER A 152 36.56 -13.18 -21.14
CA SER A 152 37.81 -13.85 -21.45
C SER A 152 38.68 -12.94 -22.32
N ARG A 153 39.78 -12.43 -21.74
CA ARG A 153 40.84 -11.60 -22.35
C ARG A 153 40.43 -10.17 -22.75
N GLY A 154 41.23 -9.20 -22.31
CA GLY A 154 41.11 -7.79 -22.73
C GLY A 154 40.32 -6.87 -21.78
N VAL A 155 40.06 -7.30 -20.55
CA VAL A 155 39.43 -6.50 -19.50
C VAL A 155 40.36 -6.42 -18.28
N ASP A 156 40.53 -5.22 -17.73
CA ASP A 156 41.15 -4.96 -16.43
C ASP A 156 40.06 -4.49 -15.47
N HIS A 157 39.93 -5.19 -14.34
CA HIS A 157 38.91 -4.90 -13.33
C HIS A 157 39.22 -3.63 -12.50
N GLY A 158 40.33 -2.95 -12.79
CA GLY A 158 40.72 -1.75 -12.09
C GLY A 158 41.01 -1.99 -10.62
N GLN A 159 41.07 -0.91 -9.86
CA GLN A 159 41.33 -0.97 -8.44
C GLN A 159 40.08 -1.45 -7.69
N THR A 160 40.21 -2.62 -7.05
CA THR A 160 39.16 -3.17 -6.18
C THR A 160 38.81 -2.18 -5.06
N ILE A 161 37.51 -1.97 -4.83
CA ILE A 161 36.99 -1.18 -3.72
C ILE A 161 36.53 -2.17 -2.65
N THR A 162 37.25 -2.30 -1.54
CA THR A 162 36.78 -3.11 -0.40
C THR A 162 35.73 -2.36 0.42
N PRO A 163 34.97 -3.03 1.31
CA PRO A 163 34.06 -2.34 2.23
C PRO A 163 34.74 -1.22 3.04
N SER A 164 35.99 -1.44 3.48
CA SER A 164 36.78 -0.44 4.20
C SER A 164 37.20 0.75 3.33
N ASP A 165 37.53 0.51 2.05
CA ASP A 165 37.87 1.59 1.12
C ASP A 165 36.67 2.48 0.87
N TYR A 166 35.51 1.86 0.60
CA TYR A 166 34.26 2.59 0.42
C TYR A 166 33.87 3.36 1.68
N ALA A 167 33.86 2.70 2.84
CA ALA A 167 33.50 3.34 4.11
C ALA A 167 34.38 4.57 4.42
N ARG A 168 35.68 4.51 4.08
CA ARG A 168 36.60 5.64 4.23
C ARG A 168 36.25 6.79 3.29
N CYS A 169 36.03 6.52 2.00
CA CYS A 169 35.65 7.55 1.03
C CYS A 169 34.31 8.20 1.41
N TYR A 170 33.30 7.38 1.71
CA TYR A 170 31.98 7.81 2.16
C TYR A 170 32.07 8.69 3.41
N SER A 171 32.85 8.28 4.42
CA SER A 171 32.98 9.03 5.67
C SER A 171 33.56 10.42 5.45
N LEU A 172 34.57 10.55 4.57
CA LEU A 172 35.12 11.86 4.20
C LEU A 172 34.07 12.73 3.50
N CYS A 173 33.34 12.17 2.53
CA CYS A 173 32.25 12.89 1.84
C CYS A 173 31.16 13.34 2.81
N ARG A 174 30.71 12.47 3.71
CA ARG A 174 29.68 12.80 4.71
C ARG A 174 30.16 13.90 5.65
N GLN A 175 31.38 13.82 6.18
CA GLN A 175 31.96 14.87 7.03
C GLN A 175 32.02 16.21 6.30
N GLU A 176 32.44 16.20 5.03
CA GLU A 176 32.50 17.36 4.16
C GLU A 176 31.14 18.00 3.91
N ILE A 177 30.07 17.22 3.73
CA ILE A 177 28.70 17.70 3.58
C ILE A 177 28.20 18.28 4.91
N LYS A 178 28.27 17.51 5.99
CA LYS A 178 27.69 17.87 7.29
C LYS A 178 28.31 19.13 7.89
N ARG A 179 29.58 19.45 7.56
CA ARG A 179 30.25 20.68 8.00
C ARG A 179 29.89 21.93 7.19
N ARG A 180 29.18 21.81 6.06
CA ARG A 180 28.80 22.98 5.26
C ARG A 180 27.65 23.76 5.91
N PRO A 181 27.65 25.10 5.80
CA PRO A 181 26.57 25.92 6.36
C PRO A 181 25.19 25.48 5.85
N GLY A 182 24.26 25.25 6.77
CA GLY A 182 22.89 24.86 6.45
C GLY A 182 22.68 23.40 6.03
N ARG A 183 23.74 22.57 5.98
CA ARG A 183 23.69 21.17 5.48
C ARG A 183 23.82 20.10 6.57
N ALA A 184 23.86 20.49 7.85
CA ALA A 184 24.01 19.56 8.97
C ALA A 184 22.89 18.50 9.03
N ASN A 185 21.70 18.84 8.54
CA ASN A 185 20.51 17.98 8.52
C ASN A 185 20.32 17.21 7.20
N ASP A 186 21.20 17.41 6.21
CA ASP A 186 21.13 16.66 4.95
C ASP A 186 21.38 15.17 5.21
N GLN A 187 20.66 14.29 4.52
CA GLN A 187 20.88 12.84 4.59
C GLN A 187 21.96 12.45 3.60
N VAL A 188 22.99 11.76 4.08
CA VAL A 188 24.03 11.15 3.25
C VAL A 188 23.83 9.63 3.28
N LEU A 189 23.41 9.07 2.17
CA LEU A 189 23.09 7.65 2.01
C LEU A 189 24.28 6.92 1.39
N ILE A 190 24.49 5.66 1.79
CA ILE A 190 25.43 4.79 1.08
C ILE A 190 24.97 4.55 -0.36
N GLY A 191 25.90 4.28 -1.25
CA GLY A 191 25.63 3.82 -2.62
C GLY A 191 25.14 2.38 -2.61
N SER A 192 24.24 2.07 -3.53
CA SER A 192 23.68 0.73 -3.67
C SER A 192 24.75 -0.26 -4.08
N VAL A 193 24.68 -1.48 -3.56
CA VAL A 193 25.56 -2.58 -3.96
C VAL A 193 24.91 -3.31 -5.13
N ALA A 194 25.66 -3.61 -6.20
CA ALA A 194 25.15 -4.35 -7.35
C ALA A 194 24.73 -5.76 -6.91
N PRO A 195 23.45 -6.14 -7.03
CA PRO A 195 23.01 -7.49 -6.70
C PRO A 195 23.63 -8.49 -7.68
N TRP A 196 23.87 -9.72 -7.22
CA TRP A 196 24.44 -10.82 -8.01
C TRP A 196 25.82 -10.58 -8.61
N ASN A 197 26.53 -9.54 -8.16
CA ASN A 197 27.89 -9.27 -8.61
C ASN A 197 28.93 -9.82 -7.62
N ASN A 198 29.73 -10.80 -8.07
CA ASN A 198 30.76 -11.45 -7.27
C ASN A 198 32.19 -11.00 -7.59
N ASN A 199 32.39 -9.83 -8.22
CA ASN A 199 33.71 -9.40 -8.66
C ASN A 199 34.61 -8.91 -7.51
N THR A 200 34.08 -8.77 -6.29
CA THR A 200 34.78 -8.21 -5.13
C THR A 200 34.97 -9.25 -4.03
N ALA A 201 35.93 -10.15 -4.23
CA ALA A 201 36.38 -11.08 -3.20
C ALA A 201 37.46 -10.44 -2.31
N TYR A 202 37.41 -10.71 -1.00
CA TYR A 202 38.39 -10.21 -0.01
C TYR A 202 38.42 -11.14 1.23
N PRO A 203 39.41 -11.02 2.13
CA PRO A 203 39.44 -11.82 3.36
C PRO A 203 38.15 -11.66 4.17
N GLY A 204 37.44 -12.76 4.41
CA GLY A 204 36.11 -12.77 5.07
C GLY A 204 34.91 -12.84 4.12
N ASN A 205 35.12 -12.62 2.81
CA ASN A 205 34.14 -12.81 1.75
C ASN A 205 34.81 -13.37 0.48
N PRO A 206 35.35 -14.60 0.51
CA PRO A 206 36.16 -15.15 -0.58
C PRO A 206 35.36 -15.40 -1.87
N GLU A 207 34.05 -15.64 -1.76
CA GLU A 207 33.15 -15.86 -2.90
C GLU A 207 32.63 -14.54 -3.51
N GLY A 208 32.96 -13.39 -2.92
CA GLY A 208 32.46 -12.10 -3.38
C GLY A 208 30.94 -11.92 -3.19
N ASP A 209 30.34 -12.51 -2.16
CA ASP A 209 28.90 -12.36 -1.88
C ASP A 209 28.56 -10.87 -1.68
N TRP A 210 27.70 -10.35 -2.54
CA TRP A 210 27.31 -8.92 -2.56
C TRP A 210 26.50 -8.53 -1.32
N VAL A 211 25.71 -9.44 -0.75
CA VAL A 211 24.96 -9.18 0.49
C VAL A 211 25.93 -9.11 1.66
N ARG A 212 26.99 -9.93 1.65
CA ARG A 212 28.07 -9.84 2.64
C ARG A 212 28.86 -8.54 2.50
N TYR A 213 29.20 -8.14 1.28
CA TYR A 213 29.84 -6.84 1.00
C TYR A 213 29.02 -5.66 1.53
N PHE A 214 27.71 -5.66 1.29
CA PHE A 214 26.77 -4.68 1.85
C PHE A 214 26.78 -4.66 3.39
N GLN A 215 26.70 -5.83 4.03
CA GLN A 215 26.74 -5.94 5.49
C GLN A 215 28.03 -5.39 6.08
N ASP A 216 29.17 -5.69 5.45
CA ASP A 216 30.48 -5.28 5.91
C ASP A 216 30.69 -3.75 5.74
N ILE A 217 30.09 -3.12 4.72
CA ILE A 217 30.03 -1.64 4.61
C ILE A 217 29.28 -1.04 5.81
N LEU A 218 28.06 -1.52 6.06
CA LEU A 218 27.24 -0.97 7.16
C LEU A 218 27.91 -1.18 8.51
N SER A 219 28.54 -2.34 8.71
CA SER A 219 29.29 -2.64 9.94
C SER A 219 30.51 -1.74 10.12
N ALA A 220 31.22 -1.40 9.03
CA ALA A 220 32.36 -0.49 9.07
C ALA A 220 31.96 0.96 9.39
N LEU A 221 30.79 1.40 8.94
CA LEU A 221 30.28 2.75 9.22
C LEU A 221 29.68 2.85 10.64
N GLY A 222 28.86 1.88 11.02
CA GLY A 222 28.09 1.93 12.27
C GLY A 222 26.92 2.92 12.22
N PRO A 223 26.09 2.95 13.29
CA PRO A 223 24.81 3.65 13.29
C PRO A 223 24.92 5.19 13.27
N ASP A 224 25.99 5.77 13.81
CA ASP A 224 26.12 7.23 13.93
C ASP A 224 26.76 7.89 12.70
N ASN A 225 27.36 7.07 11.82
CA ASN A 225 28.09 7.55 10.65
C ASN A 225 27.35 7.35 9.34
N CYS A 226 26.08 6.94 9.36
CA CYS A 226 25.26 6.71 8.17
C CYS A 226 23.86 7.30 8.37
N ASP A 227 23.33 8.05 7.40
CA ASP A 227 22.00 8.66 7.52
C ASP A 227 20.90 7.85 6.82
N GLY A 228 21.26 6.83 6.03
CA GLY A 228 20.32 5.95 5.35
C GLY A 228 20.94 5.03 4.31
N ILE A 229 20.11 4.15 3.76
CA ILE A 229 20.53 2.97 3.00
C ILE A 229 19.88 2.99 1.63
N THR A 230 20.63 2.67 0.57
CA THR A 230 20.08 2.46 -0.77
C THR A 230 20.28 1.02 -1.24
N LEU A 231 19.32 0.52 -2.01
CA LEU A 231 19.28 -0.83 -2.56
C LEU A 231 18.95 -0.80 -4.05
N HIS A 232 19.46 -1.77 -4.79
CA HIS A 232 18.99 -2.10 -6.14
C HIS A 232 18.34 -3.49 -6.13
N THR A 233 17.31 -3.69 -6.92
CA THR A 233 16.67 -5.00 -7.08
C THR A 233 15.97 -5.15 -8.42
N TYR A 234 15.99 -6.34 -9.00
CA TYR A 234 15.50 -6.60 -10.36
C TYR A 234 14.80 -7.96 -10.45
N THR A 235 14.07 -8.20 -11.53
CA THR A 235 13.75 -9.58 -11.96
C THR A 235 14.68 -10.00 -13.09
N HIS A 236 14.77 -11.31 -13.35
CA HIS A 236 15.47 -11.85 -14.53
C HIS A 236 14.44 -12.31 -15.53
N GLY A 237 13.68 -11.36 -16.08
CA GLY A 237 12.55 -11.65 -16.97
C GLY A 237 11.42 -10.65 -16.82
N THR A 238 10.57 -10.58 -17.83
CA THR A 238 9.46 -9.62 -17.93
C THR A 238 8.18 -10.08 -17.24
N ASP A 239 8.11 -11.35 -16.82
CA ASP A 239 6.94 -11.92 -16.18
C ASP A 239 6.72 -11.29 -14.77
N PRO A 240 5.57 -10.63 -14.52
CA PRO A 240 5.27 -10.01 -13.22
C PRO A 240 5.28 -11.01 -12.05
N ALA A 241 5.06 -12.31 -12.29
CA ALA A 241 5.15 -13.32 -11.23
C ALA A 241 6.55 -13.40 -10.61
N LEU A 242 7.60 -13.02 -11.36
CA LEU A 242 8.98 -13.02 -10.88
C LEU A 242 9.22 -11.98 -9.77
N VAL A 243 8.41 -10.93 -9.69
CA VAL A 243 8.45 -9.95 -8.59
C VAL A 243 8.16 -10.62 -7.24
N MET A 244 7.31 -11.65 -7.26
CA MET A 244 6.87 -12.37 -6.07
C MET A 244 7.61 -13.70 -5.86
N SER A 245 8.59 -14.01 -6.70
CA SER A 245 9.29 -15.29 -6.66
C SER A 245 10.25 -15.37 -5.48
N ASP A 246 10.16 -16.46 -4.72
CA ASP A 246 11.11 -16.84 -3.68
C ASP A 246 12.28 -17.68 -4.20
N GLY A 247 12.38 -17.84 -5.53
CA GLY A 247 13.41 -18.62 -6.20
C GLY A 247 14.80 -18.24 -5.73
N LYS A 248 15.62 -19.25 -5.45
CA LYS A 248 16.98 -19.11 -4.95
C LYS A 248 18.00 -19.37 -6.04
N MET A 249 19.20 -18.82 -5.87
CA MET A 249 20.31 -19.07 -6.78
C MET A 249 20.85 -20.49 -6.64
N ASN A 250 21.70 -20.89 -7.59
CA ASN A 250 22.49 -22.10 -7.48
C ASN A 250 23.68 -21.91 -6.52
N PRO A 251 24.33 -23.00 -6.06
CA PRO A 251 25.59 -22.92 -5.33
C PRO A 251 26.65 -22.08 -6.08
N PRO A 252 27.49 -21.30 -5.37
CA PRO A 252 27.63 -21.21 -3.91
C PRO A 252 26.66 -20.22 -3.23
N PHE A 253 25.73 -19.62 -3.98
CA PHE A 253 24.85 -18.55 -3.49
C PHE A 253 23.41 -19.03 -3.20
N GLN A 254 23.21 -20.31 -2.90
CA GLN A 254 21.89 -20.93 -2.73
C GLN A 254 21.00 -20.31 -1.62
N ASN A 255 21.59 -19.47 -0.77
CA ASN A 255 20.84 -18.73 0.25
C ASN A 255 20.27 -17.39 -0.27
N ARG A 256 20.73 -16.91 -1.44
CA ARG A 256 20.35 -15.65 -2.06
C ARG A 256 19.18 -15.83 -3.02
N HIS A 257 18.28 -14.86 -3.05
CA HIS A 257 17.17 -14.84 -3.99
C HIS A 257 17.65 -14.48 -5.40
N TYR A 258 17.05 -15.16 -6.37
CA TYR A 258 17.37 -15.01 -7.78
C TYR A 258 16.60 -13.86 -8.43
N HIS A 259 15.46 -13.43 -7.91
CA HIS A 259 14.67 -12.35 -8.48
C HIS A 259 14.51 -11.19 -7.49
N PHE A 260 13.38 -10.48 -7.57
CA PHE A 260 13.12 -9.23 -6.89
C PHE A 260 13.30 -9.32 -5.37
N PHE A 261 13.06 -10.48 -4.75
CA PHE A 261 13.31 -10.70 -3.32
C PHE A 261 14.77 -10.60 -2.88
N THR A 262 15.73 -10.36 -3.79
CA THR A 262 17.10 -9.98 -3.41
C THR A 262 17.12 -8.73 -2.52
N TYR A 263 16.14 -7.83 -2.65
CA TYR A 263 15.99 -6.69 -1.72
C TYR A 263 15.81 -7.19 -0.27
N ARG A 264 15.13 -8.31 -0.05
CA ARG A 264 14.91 -8.90 1.28
C ARG A 264 16.21 -9.44 1.87
N ASP A 265 17.10 -9.97 1.04
CA ASP A 265 18.42 -10.43 1.51
C ASP A 265 19.25 -9.25 2.03
N PHE A 266 19.22 -8.11 1.33
CA PHE A 266 19.83 -6.88 1.83
C PHE A 266 19.15 -6.37 3.12
N MET A 267 17.81 -6.33 3.16
CA MET A 267 17.08 -5.89 4.35
C MET A 267 17.39 -6.75 5.58
N GLN A 268 17.53 -8.07 5.41
CA GLN A 268 17.92 -8.98 6.49
C GLN A 268 19.37 -8.76 6.95
N ALA A 269 20.25 -8.34 6.04
CA ALA A 269 21.65 -8.08 6.32
C ALA A 269 21.91 -6.75 7.05
N VAL A 270 20.93 -5.83 7.10
CA VAL A 270 21.04 -4.58 7.86
C VAL A 270 21.28 -4.87 9.35
N PRO A 271 22.38 -4.37 9.95
CA PRO A 271 22.68 -4.53 11.38
C PRO A 271 21.51 -4.05 12.25
N ALA A 272 21.22 -4.77 13.34
CA ALA A 272 20.05 -4.49 14.18
C ALA A 272 20.02 -3.04 14.72
N ASN A 273 21.18 -2.50 15.09
CA ASN A 273 21.32 -1.11 15.55
C ASN A 273 21.18 -0.06 14.45
N MET A 274 21.07 -0.45 13.17
CA MET A 274 20.89 0.42 12.01
C MET A 274 19.50 0.29 11.38
N ARG A 275 18.63 -0.60 11.89
CA ARG A 275 17.27 -0.81 11.36
C ARG A 275 16.31 0.38 11.56
N HIS A 276 16.75 1.41 12.28
CA HIS A 276 16.04 2.67 12.43
C HIS A 276 16.29 3.65 11.27
N LEU A 277 17.32 3.40 10.46
CA LEU A 277 17.67 4.25 9.32
C LEU A 277 16.66 4.11 8.17
N PRO A 278 16.45 5.15 7.36
CA PRO A 278 15.61 5.05 6.16
C PRO A 278 16.27 4.18 5.09
N VAL A 279 15.43 3.45 4.34
CA VAL A 279 15.87 2.63 3.20
C VAL A 279 15.18 3.10 1.92
N TYR A 280 15.92 3.14 0.81
CA TYR A 280 15.45 3.57 -0.50
C TYR A 280 15.83 2.51 -1.54
N ILE A 281 14.88 1.96 -2.29
CA ILE A 281 15.23 1.24 -3.53
C ILE A 281 15.39 2.29 -4.61
N THR A 282 16.62 2.45 -5.11
CA THR A 282 17.01 3.54 -6.02
C THR A 282 17.10 3.13 -7.48
N GLU A 283 17.11 1.82 -7.76
CA GLU A 283 16.95 1.27 -9.11
C GLU A 283 16.18 -0.05 -9.03
N ALA A 284 15.19 -0.20 -9.93
CA ALA A 284 14.50 -1.44 -10.18
C ALA A 284 13.95 -1.54 -11.61
N ASP A 285 14.12 -2.72 -12.23
CA ASP A 285 13.60 -3.09 -13.55
C ASP A 285 13.59 -4.61 -13.75
N GLN A 286 13.30 -5.06 -14.98
CA GLN A 286 13.14 -6.46 -15.35
C GLN A 286 14.40 -7.17 -15.88
N ASP A 287 15.59 -6.55 -15.74
CA ASP A 287 16.93 -6.87 -16.32
C ASP A 287 16.96 -6.97 -17.86
N HIS A 288 15.84 -7.29 -18.48
CA HIS A 288 15.62 -7.14 -19.90
C HIS A 288 15.26 -5.70 -20.26
N PRO A 289 15.50 -5.29 -21.51
CA PRO A 289 14.88 -4.07 -22.04
C PRO A 289 13.39 -4.05 -21.72
N TRP A 290 12.84 -2.89 -21.36
CA TRP A 290 11.41 -2.75 -21.14
C TRP A 290 10.62 -3.25 -22.36
N GLU A 291 9.79 -4.26 -22.12
CA GLU A 291 8.81 -4.74 -23.09
C GLU A 291 7.75 -3.65 -23.21
N ASP A 292 7.45 -3.18 -24.43
CA ASP A 292 6.43 -2.16 -24.64
C ASP A 292 5.02 -2.76 -24.49
N ARG A 293 4.69 -3.18 -23.27
CA ARG A 293 3.46 -3.87 -22.89
C ARG A 293 3.12 -3.55 -21.44
N ASN A 294 1.84 -3.30 -21.18
CA ASN A 294 1.29 -3.28 -19.82
C ASN A 294 1.12 -4.73 -19.34
N ASN A 295 2.23 -5.37 -18.97
CA ASN A 295 2.25 -6.76 -18.52
C ASN A 295 2.00 -6.89 -17.00
N GLY A 296 1.98 -5.77 -16.27
CA GLY A 296 1.70 -5.71 -14.84
C GLY A 296 2.92 -5.80 -13.94
N TRP A 297 4.13 -5.79 -14.51
CA TRP A 297 5.37 -5.85 -13.75
C TRP A 297 5.51 -4.63 -12.82
N VAL A 298 5.23 -3.43 -13.31
CA VAL A 298 5.37 -2.19 -12.52
C VAL A 298 4.36 -2.17 -11.37
N LYS A 299 3.09 -2.49 -11.66
CA LYS A 299 2.07 -2.68 -10.62
C LYS A 299 2.50 -3.69 -9.57
N ALA A 300 3.02 -4.85 -9.97
CA ALA A 300 3.44 -5.91 -9.07
C ALA A 300 4.58 -5.44 -8.14
N ALA A 301 5.59 -4.77 -8.70
CA ALA A 301 6.75 -4.27 -7.94
C ALA A 301 6.34 -3.27 -6.85
N TYR A 302 5.50 -2.28 -7.19
CA TYR A 302 5.00 -1.34 -6.20
C TYR A 302 4.08 -1.98 -5.15
N ALA A 303 3.20 -2.89 -5.56
CA ALA A 303 2.32 -3.61 -4.64
C ALA A 303 3.11 -4.47 -3.64
N GLU A 304 4.22 -5.07 -4.07
CA GLU A 304 5.13 -5.83 -3.23
C GLU A 304 5.84 -4.97 -2.19
N ILE A 305 6.41 -3.83 -2.59
CA ILE A 305 7.07 -2.92 -1.63
C ILE A 305 6.07 -2.31 -0.66
N ASN A 306 4.85 -1.99 -1.11
CA ASN A 306 3.79 -1.57 -0.21
C ASN A 306 3.44 -2.67 0.80
N ARG A 307 3.30 -3.93 0.36
CA ARG A 307 3.03 -5.08 1.25
C ARG A 307 4.14 -5.28 2.28
N TRP A 308 5.39 -5.15 1.87
CA TRP A 308 6.54 -5.16 2.77
C TRP A 308 6.40 -4.08 3.85
N ASN A 309 6.07 -2.85 3.47
CA ASN A 309 5.90 -1.72 4.39
C ASN A 309 4.70 -1.83 5.32
N GLN A 310 3.65 -2.56 4.91
CA GLN A 310 2.47 -2.83 5.74
C GLN A 310 2.66 -4.03 6.69
N THR A 311 3.73 -4.81 6.52
CA THR A 311 4.01 -5.96 7.37
C THR A 311 4.63 -5.48 8.69
N PRO A 312 4.00 -5.75 9.85
CA PRO A 312 4.51 -5.29 11.14
C PRO A 312 5.94 -5.79 11.42
N GLY A 313 6.77 -4.91 11.96
CA GLY A 313 8.16 -5.21 12.31
C GLY A 313 9.17 -5.09 11.15
N ASN A 314 8.71 -4.92 9.91
CA ASN A 314 9.61 -4.62 8.80
C ASN A 314 10.14 -3.18 8.89
N GLN A 315 11.43 -3.02 8.60
CA GLN A 315 12.03 -1.71 8.35
C GLN A 315 11.47 -1.17 7.03
N GLN A 316 10.96 0.07 7.05
CA GLN A 316 10.23 0.62 5.90
C GLN A 316 11.17 1.08 4.78
N ILE A 317 10.72 0.83 3.55
CA ILE A 317 11.34 1.24 2.30
C ILE A 317 10.57 2.48 1.79
N ARG A 318 11.25 3.62 1.71
CA ARG A 318 10.63 4.92 1.40
C ARG A 318 10.42 5.18 -0.09
N SER A 319 11.17 4.50 -0.95
CA SER A 319 11.06 4.61 -2.41
C SER A 319 11.28 3.27 -3.11
N LEU A 320 10.64 3.10 -4.26
CA LEU A 320 10.97 2.18 -5.32
C LEU A 320 11.10 3.01 -6.61
N ILE A 321 12.32 3.16 -7.12
CA ILE A 321 12.62 4.01 -8.27
C ILE A 321 12.82 3.14 -9.50
N LEU A 322 11.98 3.34 -10.52
CA LEU A 322 12.06 2.59 -11.77
C LEU A 322 13.24 3.07 -12.64
N TYR A 323 14.02 2.13 -13.15
CA TYR A 323 15.15 2.38 -14.04
C TYR A 323 14.75 2.04 -15.50
N ARG A 324 14.84 2.94 -16.48
CA ARG A 324 15.18 4.37 -16.43
C ARG A 324 14.23 5.19 -17.29
N TRP A 325 14.01 6.45 -16.96
CA TRP A 325 13.12 7.29 -17.75
C TRP A 325 13.68 7.62 -19.15
N PRO A 326 14.80 8.36 -19.29
CA PRO A 326 15.26 8.89 -20.58
C PRO A 326 15.87 7.81 -21.48
N ASN A 327 15.85 8.09 -22.79
CA ASN A 327 16.41 7.21 -23.82
C ASN A 327 17.95 7.22 -23.90
N PHE A 328 18.63 6.71 -22.87
CA PHE A 328 20.09 6.60 -22.85
C PHE A 328 20.60 5.15 -22.92
N ASP A 329 19.77 4.16 -22.59
CA ASP A 329 20.14 2.74 -22.70
C ASP A 329 18.91 1.85 -22.98
N ARG A 330 19.14 0.52 -22.96
CA ARG A 330 18.13 -0.49 -23.29
C ARG A 330 16.92 -0.51 -22.34
N TRP A 331 17.03 0.08 -21.15
CA TRP A 331 15.97 0.18 -20.15
C TRP A 331 15.20 1.51 -20.22
N VAL A 332 15.21 2.19 -21.37
CA VAL A 332 14.38 3.37 -21.63
C VAL A 332 12.88 3.10 -21.40
N MET A 333 12.23 3.97 -20.63
CA MET A 333 10.77 3.96 -20.41
C MET A 333 10.04 5.02 -21.25
N GLU A 334 10.66 6.16 -21.56
CA GLU A 334 10.02 7.30 -22.25
C GLU A 334 9.30 6.91 -23.55
N THR A 335 9.79 5.89 -24.24
CA THR A 335 9.24 5.39 -25.51
C THR A 335 8.39 4.13 -25.38
N LYS A 336 8.07 3.70 -24.15
CA LYS A 336 7.39 2.44 -23.84
C LYS A 336 6.00 2.70 -23.28
N ASN A 337 5.05 2.99 -24.18
CA ASN A 337 3.66 3.28 -23.81
C ASN A 337 3.05 2.21 -22.89
N GLY A 338 3.31 0.93 -23.14
CA GLY A 338 2.80 -0.16 -22.31
C GLY A 338 3.31 -0.09 -20.86
N VAL A 339 4.59 0.22 -20.66
CA VAL A 339 5.18 0.39 -19.32
C VAL A 339 4.67 1.67 -18.65
N ILE A 340 4.52 2.75 -19.42
CA ILE A 340 3.93 4.00 -18.92
C ILE A 340 2.50 3.75 -18.43
N GLU A 341 1.70 2.93 -19.13
CA GLU A 341 0.33 2.63 -18.70
C GLU A 341 0.30 1.71 -17.49
N ASP A 342 1.20 0.73 -17.39
CA ASP A 342 1.39 -0.07 -16.18
C ASP A 342 1.75 0.84 -14.98
N PHE A 343 2.64 1.82 -15.18
CA PHE A 343 2.98 2.79 -14.15
C PHE A 343 1.80 3.70 -13.77
N LYS A 344 1.04 4.22 -14.73
CA LYS A 344 -0.17 5.02 -14.45
C LYS A 344 -1.21 4.22 -13.67
N GLU A 345 -1.38 2.95 -13.98
CA GLU A 345 -2.29 2.07 -13.23
C GLU A 345 -1.77 1.76 -11.83
N ALA A 346 -0.45 1.63 -11.63
CA ALA A 346 0.13 1.54 -10.30
C ALA A 346 -0.15 2.81 -9.47
N LEU A 347 -0.06 3.99 -10.08
CA LEU A 347 -0.32 5.31 -9.47
C LEU A 347 -1.78 5.54 -9.06
N VAL A 348 -2.74 4.71 -9.50
CA VAL A 348 -4.12 4.74 -8.98
C VAL A 348 -4.15 4.44 -7.47
N ASN A 349 -3.17 3.66 -6.99
CA ASN A 349 -3.07 3.27 -5.58
C ASN A 349 -2.42 4.35 -4.71
N ASP A 350 -2.76 4.37 -3.41
CA ASP A 350 -2.16 5.27 -2.41
C ASP A 350 -0.99 4.60 -1.67
N TYR A 351 0.01 4.11 -2.40
CA TYR A 351 1.15 3.42 -1.78
C TYR A 351 2.10 4.41 -1.11
N ARG A 352 2.20 4.29 0.22
CA ARG A 352 2.99 5.18 1.09
C ARG A 352 3.88 4.38 2.03
N TRP A 353 4.97 5.00 2.46
CA TRP A 353 5.65 4.60 3.68
C TRP A 353 5.02 5.34 4.86
N ASN A 354 5.04 4.74 6.05
CA ASN A 354 4.45 5.40 7.22
C ASN A 354 5.45 6.47 7.67
N GLN A 355 5.15 7.73 7.39
CA GLN A 355 5.90 8.82 8.00
C GLN A 355 5.79 8.66 9.51
N THR A 356 6.90 8.31 10.16
CA THR A 356 6.99 8.37 11.62
C THR A 356 6.45 9.73 12.04
N PRO A 357 5.47 9.83 12.97
CA PRO A 357 5.06 11.10 13.54
C PRO A 357 6.25 11.66 14.34
N GLY A 358 7.22 12.25 13.65
CA GLY A 358 8.61 12.34 14.09
C GLY A 358 8.93 13.46 15.08
N VAL A 359 7.94 14.03 15.77
CA VAL A 359 8.19 15.01 16.83
C VAL A 359 7.23 14.78 17.99
N ALA A 360 7.80 14.53 19.16
CA ALA A 360 7.09 14.59 20.43
C ALA A 360 6.46 15.99 20.59
N ALA A 361 5.14 16.09 20.50
CA ALA A 361 4.44 17.37 20.43
C ALA A 361 4.10 17.97 21.80
N PHE A 362 4.32 17.22 22.89
CA PHE A 362 3.86 17.59 24.23
C PHE A 362 4.98 17.53 25.26
N ALA A 363 4.72 18.09 26.44
CA ALA A 363 5.55 17.93 27.63
C ALA A 363 4.72 17.24 28.73
N VAL A 364 5.39 16.55 29.66
CA VAL A 364 4.72 16.03 30.86
C VAL A 364 4.10 17.19 31.63
N GLY A 365 2.83 17.04 32.02
CA GLY A 365 2.02 18.07 32.66
C GLY A 365 1.16 18.90 31.71
N ALA A 366 1.39 18.81 30.39
CA ALA A 366 0.60 19.55 29.40
C ALA A 366 -0.89 19.15 29.42
N ASP A 367 -1.76 20.15 29.31
CA ASP A 367 -3.18 19.96 29.06
C ASP A 367 -3.41 19.63 27.57
N VAL A 368 -4.07 18.51 27.33
CA VAL A 368 -4.44 18.02 26.01
C VAL A 368 -5.91 17.59 25.99
N TYR A 369 -6.43 17.32 24.81
CA TYR A 369 -7.72 16.69 24.64
C TYR A 369 -7.71 15.68 23.49
N THR A 370 -8.62 14.72 23.54
CA THR A 370 -8.82 13.74 22.46
C THR A 370 -9.50 14.41 21.26
N THR A 371 -9.02 14.19 20.05
CA THR A 371 -9.63 14.75 18.82
C THR A 371 -10.71 13.85 18.24
N THR A 372 -10.67 12.56 18.61
CA THR A 372 -11.56 11.49 18.15
C THR A 372 -11.75 10.48 19.29
N ILE A 373 -12.37 9.32 19.00
CA ILE A 373 -12.42 8.19 19.94
C ILE A 373 -10.99 7.65 20.12
N VAL A 374 -10.51 7.64 21.37
CA VAL A 374 -9.15 7.21 21.70
C VAL A 374 -9.18 5.97 22.59
N ARG A 375 -8.50 4.90 22.17
CA ARG A 375 -8.31 3.69 23.00
C ARG A 375 -7.13 3.88 23.94
N LEU A 376 -7.42 4.03 25.22
CA LEU A 376 -6.42 4.05 26.30
C LEU A 376 -5.90 2.65 26.55
N ARG A 377 -4.57 2.49 26.67
CA ARG A 377 -3.90 1.18 26.77
C ARG A 377 -3.05 1.00 28.03
N LYS A 378 -2.83 -0.25 28.44
CA LYS A 378 -1.93 -0.60 29.55
C LYS A 378 -0.46 -0.28 29.24
N SER A 379 -0.07 -0.44 27.98
CA SER A 379 1.30 -0.23 27.51
C SER A 379 1.32 0.53 26.18
N PRO A 380 2.43 1.20 25.83
CA PRO A 380 2.58 1.77 24.48
C PRO A 380 2.55 0.69 23.41
N GLY A 381 1.99 1.04 22.26
CA GLY A 381 1.82 0.17 21.10
C GLY A 381 0.39 -0.38 20.95
N SER A 382 -0.01 -0.67 19.72
CA SER A 382 -1.27 -1.30 19.34
C SER A 382 -1.07 -2.61 18.58
N ALA A 383 0.10 -2.85 17.97
CA ALA A 383 0.39 -4.03 17.18
C ALA A 383 0.68 -5.26 18.06
N GLY A 384 0.06 -6.40 17.75
CA GLY A 384 0.28 -7.66 18.45
C GLY A 384 -0.18 -7.68 19.92
N LYS A 385 -0.92 -6.67 20.37
CA LYS A 385 -1.44 -6.57 21.74
C LYS A 385 -2.78 -7.31 21.87
N PRO A 386 -3.02 -8.03 22.97
CA PRO A 386 -4.27 -8.72 23.17
C PRO A 386 -5.40 -7.74 23.53
N PRO A 387 -6.69 -8.10 23.35
CA PRO A 387 -7.81 -7.17 23.58
C PRO A 387 -7.83 -6.52 24.97
N GLU A 388 -7.37 -7.23 26.00
CA GLU A 388 -7.28 -6.74 27.37
C GLU A 388 -6.19 -5.69 27.61
N ASP A 389 -5.35 -5.38 26.63
CA ASP A 389 -4.43 -4.24 26.70
C ASP A 389 -5.18 -2.91 26.59
N VAL A 390 -6.37 -2.89 25.97
CA VAL A 390 -7.25 -1.72 25.97
C VAL A 390 -7.92 -1.59 27.34
N LEU A 391 -7.62 -0.50 28.05
CA LEU A 391 -8.20 -0.18 29.35
C LEU A 391 -9.61 0.40 29.21
N THR A 392 -9.78 1.36 28.30
CA THR A 392 -11.05 2.03 28.03
C THR A 392 -10.99 2.80 26.72
N GLU A 393 -12.14 3.23 26.20
CA GLU A 393 -12.24 4.20 25.11
C GLU A 393 -12.63 5.57 25.68
N LEU A 394 -11.93 6.63 25.25
CA LEU A 394 -12.26 8.02 25.57
C LEU A 394 -13.05 8.65 24.41
N PRO A 395 -14.15 9.38 24.70
CA PRO A 395 -14.89 10.16 23.69
C PRO A 395 -14.00 11.22 23.02
N PRO A 396 -14.37 11.70 21.82
CA PRO A 396 -13.79 12.94 21.29
C PRO A 396 -14.00 14.11 22.24
N HIS A 397 -13.10 15.08 22.20
CA HIS A 397 -13.10 16.31 23.01
C HIS A 397 -13.01 16.07 24.51
N THR A 398 -12.48 14.93 24.93
CA THR A 398 -12.27 14.60 26.35
C THR A 398 -10.97 15.28 26.82
N PRO A 399 -11.01 16.16 27.84
CA PRO A 399 -9.81 16.73 28.43
C PRO A 399 -8.94 15.65 29.10
N ALA A 400 -7.63 15.76 28.96
CA ALA A 400 -6.65 14.91 29.61
C ALA A 400 -5.36 15.68 29.91
N LYS A 401 -4.53 15.14 30.80
CA LYS A 401 -3.18 15.62 31.06
C LYS A 401 -2.15 14.59 30.62
N ILE A 402 -1.06 15.04 30.03
CA ILE A 402 0.11 14.18 29.79
C ILE A 402 0.76 13.87 31.14
N VAL A 403 0.87 12.58 31.48
CA VAL A 403 1.48 12.13 32.74
C VAL A 403 2.84 11.44 32.55
N GLN A 404 3.10 10.88 31.36
CA GLN A 404 4.38 10.22 31.04
C GLN A 404 4.60 10.16 29.53
N GLY A 405 5.86 10.08 29.10
CA GLY A 405 6.27 9.96 27.69
C GLY A 405 7.31 11.04 27.30
N PRO A 406 7.69 11.10 26.02
CA PRO A 406 7.23 10.25 24.93
C PRO A 406 7.85 8.84 25.01
N GLN A 407 7.15 7.84 24.45
CA GLN A 407 7.72 6.53 24.12
C GLN A 407 7.37 6.17 22.68
N ASN A 408 8.35 5.65 21.93
CA ASN A 408 8.11 5.22 20.55
C ASN A 408 7.73 3.74 20.54
N ALA A 409 6.60 3.41 19.90
CA ALA A 409 6.15 2.04 19.68
C ALA A 409 5.29 1.99 18.42
N ASP A 410 5.45 0.93 17.62
CA ASP A 410 4.72 0.69 16.36
C ASP A 410 4.79 1.88 15.40
N ASN A 411 5.96 2.52 15.34
CA ASN A 411 6.23 3.73 14.55
C ASN A 411 5.37 4.95 14.90
N LEU A 412 4.72 4.95 16.08
CA LEU A 412 3.97 6.09 16.62
C LEU A 412 4.64 6.63 17.89
N VAL A 413 4.41 7.92 18.19
CA VAL A 413 4.78 8.52 19.47
C VAL A 413 3.63 8.31 20.44
N TRP A 414 3.90 7.64 21.54
CA TRP A 414 2.94 7.34 22.59
C TRP A 414 3.17 8.18 23.83
N TRP A 415 2.06 8.60 24.44
CA TRP A 415 2.01 9.34 25.69
C TRP A 415 1.07 8.64 26.65
N ARG A 416 1.47 8.56 27.91
CA ARG A 416 0.54 8.20 28.97
C ARG A 416 -0.25 9.44 29.34
N ILE A 417 -1.57 9.34 29.33
CA ILE A 417 -2.48 10.42 29.64
C ILE A 417 -3.37 10.02 30.81
N ALA A 418 -3.73 11.00 31.63
CA ALA A 418 -4.74 10.87 32.68
C ALA A 418 -5.93 11.78 32.35
N SER A 419 -7.13 11.23 32.37
CA SER A 419 -8.39 11.91 32.04
C SER A 419 -9.45 11.64 33.10
N ARG A 420 -10.44 12.53 33.20
CA ARG A 420 -11.61 12.37 34.06
C ARG A 420 -12.85 12.28 33.18
N ASN A 421 -13.57 11.17 33.28
CA ASN A 421 -14.80 10.91 32.54
C ASN A 421 -15.97 11.76 33.07
N ALA A 422 -17.02 11.90 32.26
CA ALA A 422 -18.24 12.65 32.60
C ALA A 422 -19.00 12.09 33.82
N ASP A 423 -18.82 10.80 34.13
CA ASP A 423 -19.38 10.14 35.31
C ASP A 423 -18.52 10.30 36.58
N GLY A 424 -17.42 11.07 36.50
CA GLY A 424 -16.51 11.34 37.60
C GLY A 424 -15.40 10.31 37.79
N THR A 425 -15.37 9.21 37.02
CA THR A 425 -14.29 8.21 37.07
C THR A 425 -13.00 8.74 36.42
N THR A 426 -11.84 8.23 36.84
CA THR A 426 -10.55 8.61 36.25
C THR A 426 -10.03 7.49 35.35
N ALA A 427 -9.60 7.83 34.15
CA ALA A 427 -8.96 6.94 33.20
C ALA A 427 -7.47 7.31 33.05
N ASP A 428 -6.58 6.32 33.14
CA ASP A 428 -5.13 6.49 33.04
C ASP A 428 -4.55 5.38 32.15
N GLY A 429 -3.72 5.75 31.19
CA GLY A 429 -3.04 4.79 30.30
C GLY A 429 -2.41 5.45 29.09
N TRP A 430 -1.94 4.64 28.15
CA TRP A 430 -1.20 5.06 26.96
C TRP A 430 -2.11 5.33 25.77
N SER A 431 -1.86 6.43 25.07
CA SER A 431 -2.45 6.79 23.77
C SER A 431 -1.36 7.21 22.81
N ALA A 432 -1.50 6.85 21.53
CA ALA A 432 -0.69 7.46 20.49
C ALA A 432 -1.03 8.97 20.38
N GLN A 433 -0.04 9.78 20.02
CA GLN A 433 -0.17 11.20 19.73
C GLN A 433 -1.04 11.41 18.50
N ALA A 434 -0.74 10.64 17.45
CA ALA A 434 -1.34 10.73 16.14
C ALA A 434 -1.16 9.38 15.42
N ILE A 435 -2.05 9.07 14.49
CA ILE A 435 -1.88 7.92 13.58
C ILE A 435 -0.99 8.34 12.39
N THR A 436 -1.24 9.55 11.88
CA THR A 436 -0.43 10.24 10.86
C THR A 436 -0.35 11.72 11.23
N ALA A 437 0.49 12.51 10.56
CA ALA A 437 0.58 13.96 10.83
C ALA A 437 -0.77 14.69 10.72
N ASP A 438 -1.63 14.26 9.80
CA ASP A 438 -2.95 14.86 9.55
C ASP A 438 -4.09 14.20 10.36
N ALA A 439 -3.79 13.14 11.11
CA ALA A 439 -4.74 12.43 11.97
C ALA A 439 -4.25 12.42 13.43
N PRO A 440 -4.19 13.59 14.11
CA PRO A 440 -3.88 13.65 15.52
C PRO A 440 -4.95 12.92 16.32
N LEU A 441 -4.55 12.19 17.36
CA LEU A 441 -5.44 11.61 18.37
C LEU A 441 -5.53 12.51 19.60
N LEU A 442 -4.46 13.27 19.87
CA LEU A 442 -4.34 14.23 20.96
C LEU A 442 -4.00 15.62 20.39
N ALA A 443 -4.59 16.67 20.98
CA ALA A 443 -4.32 18.06 20.65
C ALA A 443 -4.10 18.89 21.93
N VAL A 444 -3.35 19.99 21.83
CA VAL A 444 -2.99 20.85 22.97
C VAL A 444 -4.14 21.77 23.36
N GLY A 445 -4.30 21.99 24.67
CA GLY A 445 -5.16 23.03 25.23
C GLY A 445 -6.51 22.50 25.72
N SER A 446 -7.47 23.41 25.86
CA SER A 446 -8.84 23.06 26.25
C SER A 446 -9.58 22.50 25.04
N PRO A 447 -10.38 21.42 25.20
CA PRO A 447 -11.19 20.92 24.11
C PRO A 447 -12.19 22.00 23.64
N PRO A 448 -12.57 21.99 22.35
CA PRO A 448 -13.76 22.71 21.93
C PRO A 448 -14.96 22.20 22.74
N SER A 449 -15.95 23.06 22.97
CA SER A 449 -17.15 22.68 23.72
C SER A 449 -17.76 21.41 23.15
N ALA A 450 -18.08 20.44 24.01
CA ALA A 450 -18.78 19.23 23.62
C ALA A 450 -20.00 19.58 22.74
N PRO A 451 -20.35 18.72 21.76
CA PRO A 451 -21.35 19.09 20.75
C PRO A 451 -22.71 19.44 21.38
N PHE A 452 -23.00 18.92 22.58
CA PHE A 452 -24.15 19.33 23.38
C PHE A 452 -23.77 19.51 24.86
N SER A 453 -24.44 20.42 25.55
CA SER A 453 -24.35 20.61 27.01
C SER A 453 -25.48 19.87 27.73
N ILE A 454 -25.28 19.42 28.98
CA ILE A 454 -26.39 18.91 29.80
C ILE A 454 -27.43 20.03 30.01
N GLY A 455 -28.70 19.69 29.83
CA GLY A 455 -29.81 20.65 29.82
C GLY A 455 -30.02 21.38 28.50
N GLU A 456 -29.16 21.14 27.49
CA GLU A 456 -29.32 21.75 26.16
C GLU A 456 -30.50 21.13 25.40
N ARG A 457 -31.24 21.99 24.69
CA ARG A 457 -32.29 21.59 23.77
C ARG A 457 -31.64 21.19 22.43
N ILE A 458 -31.98 20.01 21.96
CA ILE A 458 -31.50 19.43 20.70
C ILE A 458 -32.71 18.99 19.87
N PHE A 459 -32.47 18.65 18.61
CA PHE A 459 -33.47 18.02 17.76
C PHE A 459 -32.88 16.87 16.96
N THR A 460 -33.74 15.96 16.52
CA THR A 460 -33.36 14.83 15.68
C THR A 460 -33.29 15.25 14.21
N LEU A 461 -32.22 14.84 13.52
CA LEU A 461 -32.00 15.07 12.08
C LEU A 461 -32.45 13.91 11.19
N ASP A 462 -32.83 12.80 11.81
CA ASP A 462 -33.45 11.63 11.20
C ASP A 462 -34.25 10.89 12.29
N THR A 463 -34.94 9.81 11.92
CA THR A 463 -35.57 8.91 12.90
C THR A 463 -34.49 8.30 13.79
N ALA A 464 -34.58 8.58 15.10
CA ALA A 464 -33.57 8.21 16.07
C ALA A 464 -34.13 7.21 17.09
N ARG A 465 -33.49 6.04 17.21
CA ARG A 465 -33.95 4.97 18.11
C ARG A 465 -33.57 5.25 19.55
N LEU A 466 -34.57 5.49 20.40
CA LEU A 466 -34.42 5.71 21.83
C LEU A 466 -34.36 4.38 22.58
N ARG A 467 -33.33 4.18 23.39
CA ARG A 467 -33.03 2.91 24.08
C ARG A 467 -32.97 3.05 25.60
N ARG A 468 -33.19 1.97 26.33
CA ARG A 468 -33.05 1.92 27.80
C ARG A 468 -31.59 2.06 28.23
N THR A 469 -30.69 1.42 27.50
CA THR A 469 -29.25 1.44 27.76
C THR A 469 -28.48 1.89 26.51
N PRO A 470 -27.32 2.55 26.63
CA PRO A 470 -26.53 2.96 25.46
C PRO A 470 -25.95 1.73 24.77
N GLY A 471 -25.91 1.72 23.43
CA GLY A 471 -25.47 0.59 22.61
C GLY A 471 -26.62 -0.14 21.91
N PHE A 472 -26.32 -0.87 20.85
CA PHE A 472 -27.25 -1.62 20.01
C PHE A 472 -26.85 -3.09 19.78
N ARG A 473 -25.59 -3.48 20.02
CA ARG A 473 -25.13 -4.86 19.77
C ARG A 473 -25.58 -5.81 20.87
N GLY A 474 -26.08 -6.99 20.47
CA GLY A 474 -26.48 -8.05 21.40
C GLY A 474 -27.72 -7.71 22.25
N LYS A 475 -28.50 -6.71 21.87
CA LYS A 475 -29.70 -6.27 22.60
C LYS A 475 -30.97 -6.62 21.83
N GLY A 476 -31.97 -7.09 22.56
CA GLY A 476 -33.30 -7.38 22.03
C GLY A 476 -34.14 -6.13 21.82
N ASP A 477 -35.35 -6.33 21.27
CA ASP A 477 -36.32 -5.26 21.02
C ASP A 477 -36.85 -4.63 22.33
N ASP A 478 -36.70 -5.32 23.46
CA ASP A 478 -37.09 -4.85 24.80
C ASP A 478 -36.23 -3.68 25.32
N ASP A 479 -35.01 -3.53 24.80
CA ASP A 479 -34.15 -2.37 25.06
C ASP A 479 -34.59 -1.14 24.26
N VAL A 480 -35.38 -1.30 23.19
CA VAL A 480 -35.92 -0.19 22.41
C VAL A 480 -37.14 0.39 23.14
N ILE A 481 -37.07 1.66 23.50
CA ILE A 481 -38.18 2.38 24.13
C ILE A 481 -39.14 2.89 23.04
N ALA A 482 -38.60 3.57 22.03
CA ALA A 482 -39.36 4.14 20.92
C ALA A 482 -38.43 4.57 19.79
N ASP A 483 -38.97 4.70 18.57
CA ASP A 483 -38.33 5.45 17.50
C ASP A 483 -38.83 6.89 17.55
N ILE A 484 -37.91 7.83 17.77
CA ILE A 484 -38.20 9.27 17.80
C ILE A 484 -38.14 9.78 16.36
N PRO A 485 -39.20 10.44 15.85
CA PRO A 485 -39.23 10.89 14.45
C PRO A 485 -38.22 12.01 14.18
N LEU A 486 -37.98 12.29 12.90
CA LEU A 486 -37.30 13.50 12.42
C LEU A 486 -37.90 14.78 13.04
N ASP A 487 -37.06 15.78 13.29
CA ASP A 487 -37.40 17.11 13.86
C ASP A 487 -38.00 17.07 15.27
N ALA A 488 -37.95 15.92 15.95
CA ALA A 488 -38.37 15.82 17.32
C ALA A 488 -37.40 16.56 18.23
N ILE A 489 -37.97 17.28 19.20
CA ILE A 489 -37.20 18.05 20.16
C ILE A 489 -36.93 17.21 21.41
N ALA A 490 -35.69 17.24 21.88
CA ALA A 490 -35.28 16.61 23.12
C ALA A 490 -34.38 17.53 23.95
N THR A 491 -34.16 17.17 25.20
CA THR A 491 -33.19 17.84 26.09
C THR A 491 -32.11 16.84 26.49
N VAL A 492 -30.85 17.24 26.46
CA VAL A 492 -29.74 16.38 26.89
C VAL A 492 -29.78 16.21 28.40
N ALA A 493 -29.88 14.97 28.85
CA ALA A 493 -29.92 14.60 30.26
C ALA A 493 -28.54 14.12 30.77
N GLU A 494 -27.78 13.43 29.92
CA GLU A 494 -26.49 12.82 30.28
C GLU A 494 -25.65 12.53 29.02
N GLY A 495 -24.33 12.37 29.18
CA GLY A 495 -23.41 11.98 28.12
C GLY A 495 -22.29 13.01 27.88
N PRO A 496 -21.39 12.73 26.90
CA PRO A 496 -21.41 11.57 26.01
C PRO A 496 -20.92 10.28 26.67
N ARG A 497 -21.40 9.12 26.20
CA ARG A 497 -20.82 7.79 26.48
C ARG A 497 -20.48 7.08 25.18
N ILE A 498 -19.42 6.28 25.15
CA ILE A 498 -19.14 5.40 23.99
C ILE A 498 -19.61 3.99 24.31
N VAL A 499 -20.46 3.44 23.45
CA VAL A 499 -20.83 2.02 23.46
C VAL A 499 -20.96 1.55 22.02
N ASP A 500 -20.46 0.35 21.74
CA ASP A 500 -20.40 -0.26 20.39
C ASP A 500 -19.62 0.59 19.38
N GLY A 501 -18.64 1.36 19.84
CA GLY A 501 -17.75 2.18 19.01
C GLY A 501 -18.36 3.48 18.49
N ILE A 502 -19.52 3.90 19.01
CA ILE A 502 -20.17 5.17 18.64
C ILE A 502 -20.59 5.96 19.88
N VAL A 503 -20.82 7.27 19.70
CA VAL A 503 -21.18 8.19 20.79
C VAL A 503 -22.69 8.15 21.05
N TRP A 504 -23.07 7.96 22.30
CA TRP A 504 -24.43 7.93 22.81
C TRP A 504 -24.67 9.06 23.80
N TRP A 505 -25.87 9.65 23.69
CA TRP A 505 -26.37 10.68 24.59
C TRP A 505 -27.65 10.20 25.24
N ARG A 506 -27.80 10.50 26.53
CA ARG A 506 -29.07 10.29 27.20
C ARG A 506 -29.89 11.55 27.05
N ILE A 507 -31.09 11.40 26.50
CA ILE A 507 -31.97 12.51 26.18
C ILE A 507 -33.33 12.30 26.84
N GLN A 508 -34.00 13.39 27.17
CA GLN A 508 -35.40 13.42 27.53
C GLN A 508 -36.20 13.96 26.34
N ALA A 509 -37.05 13.12 25.74
CA ALA A 509 -37.88 13.44 24.59
C ALA A 509 -39.35 13.18 24.89
N THR A 510 -40.25 13.75 24.10
CA THR A 510 -41.68 13.44 24.21
C THR A 510 -42.02 12.26 23.31
N VAL A 511 -42.42 11.13 23.90
CA VAL A 511 -42.89 9.93 23.19
C VAL A 511 -44.33 9.69 23.59
N ASN A 512 -45.25 9.54 22.64
CA ASN A 512 -46.68 9.32 22.92
C ASN A 512 -47.28 10.34 23.91
N ARG A 513 -46.91 11.62 23.78
CA ARG A 513 -47.30 12.75 24.67
C ARG A 513 -46.80 12.64 26.12
N GLN A 514 -45.81 11.78 26.40
CA GLN A 514 -45.20 11.64 27.72
C GLN A 514 -43.69 11.91 27.67
N PRO A 515 -43.13 12.63 28.68
CA PRO A 515 -41.69 12.82 28.78
C PRO A 515 -41.01 11.50 29.09
N THR A 516 -40.15 11.05 28.19
CA THR A 516 -39.48 9.75 28.24
C THR A 516 -37.98 9.95 28.12
N THR A 517 -37.20 9.32 29.01
CA THR A 517 -35.74 9.43 29.01
C THR A 517 -35.10 8.14 28.52
N GLY A 518 -34.13 8.25 27.61
CA GLY A 518 -33.40 7.10 27.08
C GLY A 518 -32.13 7.52 26.36
N TRP A 519 -31.39 6.53 25.84
CA TRP A 519 -30.14 6.71 25.13
C TRP A 519 -30.38 6.70 23.62
N VAL A 520 -29.73 7.63 22.93
CA VAL A 520 -29.76 7.75 21.47
C VAL A 520 -28.35 7.97 20.96
N ALA A 521 -28.02 7.39 19.80
CA ALA A 521 -26.74 7.62 19.18
C ALA A 521 -26.67 9.05 18.61
N GLN A 522 -25.51 9.71 18.71
CA GLN A 522 -25.27 11.00 18.05
C GLN A 522 -25.23 10.84 16.54
N VAL A 523 -24.58 9.76 16.09
CA VAL A 523 -24.41 9.37 14.70
C VAL A 523 -24.70 7.88 14.62
N ALA A 524 -25.52 7.48 13.65
CA ALA A 524 -25.78 6.08 13.37
C ALA A 524 -24.52 5.38 12.83
N VAL A 525 -24.51 4.05 12.86
CA VAL A 525 -23.37 3.22 12.41
C VAL A 525 -23.01 3.47 10.95
N ASN A 526 -23.98 3.87 10.13
CA ASN A 526 -23.80 4.23 8.72
C ASN A 526 -23.31 5.68 8.50
N GLY A 527 -22.97 6.42 9.56
CA GLY A 527 -22.51 7.80 9.50
C GLY A 527 -23.61 8.86 9.47
N THR A 528 -24.90 8.49 9.47
CA THR A 528 -25.99 9.46 9.52
C THR A 528 -25.99 10.19 10.85
N VAL A 529 -25.85 11.51 10.83
CA VAL A 529 -25.98 12.35 12.03
C VAL A 529 -27.44 12.34 12.49
N LEU A 530 -27.68 11.92 13.73
CA LEU A 530 -29.03 11.79 14.28
C LEU A 530 -29.43 12.98 15.15
N LEU A 531 -28.47 13.70 15.75
CA LEU A 531 -28.74 14.79 16.70
C LEU A 531 -28.08 16.10 16.27
N ALA A 532 -28.77 17.22 16.45
CA ALA A 532 -28.24 18.56 16.23
C ALA A 532 -28.62 19.54 17.35
N SER A 533 -27.78 20.57 17.55
CA SER A 533 -27.99 21.62 18.55
C SER A 533 -29.02 22.64 18.09
N SER A 534 -29.92 23.06 18.99
CA SER A 534 -30.84 24.17 18.70
C SER A 534 -30.17 25.54 18.69
N LYS A 535 -28.88 25.67 19.05
CA LYS A 535 -28.14 26.94 18.99
C LYS A 535 -27.66 27.27 17.58
N GLN A 536 -27.55 26.28 16.70
CA GLN A 536 -27.16 26.48 15.29
C GLN A 536 -28.29 27.05 14.41
N SER A 537 -29.53 27.18 14.93
CA SER A 537 -30.68 27.75 14.19
C SER A 537 -30.97 29.23 14.50
N GLN A 538 -30.20 29.89 15.38
CA GLN A 538 -30.43 31.31 15.72
C GLN A 538 -29.58 32.29 14.90
N GLY A 539 -29.73 32.20 13.58
CA GLY A 539 -29.23 33.19 12.61
C GLY A 539 -30.38 33.90 11.88
N GLY A 540 -31.35 34.43 12.63
CA GLY A 540 -32.31 35.46 12.22
C GLY A 540 -33.06 35.33 10.88
N LEU A 541 -34.25 34.71 10.89
CA LEU A 541 -35.54 35.18 10.33
C LEU A 541 -36.58 34.04 10.49
N GLY A 542 -37.87 34.39 10.65
CA GLY A 542 -38.99 33.49 11.04
C GLY A 542 -39.33 32.34 10.08
N PRO A 543 -40.41 31.58 10.35
CA PRO A 543 -40.50 30.13 10.13
C PRO A 543 -40.50 29.76 8.64
N THR A 544 -39.31 29.51 8.11
CA THR A 544 -39.10 28.70 6.93
C THR A 544 -38.29 27.48 7.35
N GLN A 545 -38.68 26.32 6.84
CA GLN A 545 -38.00 25.04 7.11
C GLN A 545 -36.47 25.19 7.03
N PRO A 546 -35.71 24.57 7.93
CA PRO A 546 -34.25 24.58 7.83
C PRO A 546 -33.84 24.04 6.46
N VAL A 547 -33.10 24.86 5.73
CA VAL A 547 -32.44 24.45 4.48
C VAL A 547 -31.57 23.24 4.81
N LYS A 548 -31.91 22.12 4.17
CA LYS A 548 -31.11 20.88 4.12
C LYS A 548 -29.63 21.27 3.97
N PRO A 549 -28.76 20.96 4.94
CA PRO A 549 -27.33 21.02 4.69
C PRO A 549 -27.09 20.16 3.46
N THR A 550 -26.53 20.73 2.39
CA THR A 550 -26.18 19.96 1.21
C THR A 550 -25.25 18.85 1.68
N SER A 551 -25.80 17.64 1.73
CA SER A 551 -25.05 16.42 1.93
C SER A 551 -23.89 16.44 0.92
N PRO A 552 -22.69 15.97 1.29
CA PRO A 552 -21.73 15.53 0.28
C PRO A 552 -22.49 14.64 -0.71
N PRO A 553 -22.28 14.77 -2.03
CA PRO A 553 -23.08 14.05 -3.00
C PRO A 553 -23.11 12.57 -2.62
N GLN A 554 -24.32 12.04 -2.35
CA GLN A 554 -24.50 10.61 -2.23
C GLN A 554 -23.90 9.97 -3.49
N PRO A 555 -23.19 8.83 -3.39
CA PRO A 555 -22.70 8.13 -4.56
C PRO A 555 -23.83 7.99 -5.60
N GLN A 556 -23.64 8.42 -6.83
CA GLN A 556 -24.66 8.20 -7.87
C GLN A 556 -24.58 6.73 -8.30
N GLY A 557 -25.48 5.90 -7.77
CA GLY A 557 -25.71 4.56 -8.31
C GLY A 557 -26.92 4.53 -9.26
N LYS A 558 -27.11 3.42 -9.97
CA LYS A 558 -28.09 3.26 -11.07
C LYS A 558 -29.56 3.14 -10.64
N PHE A 559 -29.83 2.85 -9.37
CA PHE A 559 -31.15 2.44 -8.88
C PHE A 559 -31.72 3.36 -7.80
N GLN A 560 -32.98 3.13 -7.40
CA GLN A 560 -33.64 3.81 -6.27
C GLN A 560 -34.25 2.81 -5.29
N ALA A 561 -34.42 3.23 -4.02
CA ALA A 561 -35.10 2.41 -3.03
C ALA A 561 -36.53 2.08 -3.48
N GLY A 562 -36.89 0.80 -3.40
CA GLY A 562 -38.16 0.26 -3.87
C GLY A 562 -38.17 -0.20 -5.34
N GLU A 563 -37.14 0.10 -6.13
CA GLU A 563 -36.98 -0.36 -7.52
C GLU A 563 -36.74 -1.87 -7.57
N THR A 564 -37.24 -2.53 -8.62
CA THR A 564 -36.95 -3.94 -8.91
C THR A 564 -35.75 -4.02 -9.83
N VAL A 565 -34.75 -4.83 -9.47
CA VAL A 565 -33.56 -5.11 -10.26
C VAL A 565 -33.45 -6.60 -10.55
N PHE A 566 -32.69 -6.96 -11.58
CA PHE A 566 -32.48 -8.34 -12.00
C PHE A 566 -31.00 -8.69 -12.00
N ALA A 567 -30.66 -9.88 -11.54
CA ALA A 567 -29.31 -10.41 -11.62
C ALA A 567 -28.89 -10.57 -13.08
N GLN A 568 -27.90 -9.80 -13.51
CA GLN A 568 -27.29 -9.91 -14.85
C GLN A 568 -26.22 -11.01 -14.88
N THR A 569 -25.79 -11.46 -13.71
CA THR A 569 -24.85 -12.56 -13.47
C THR A 569 -25.36 -13.42 -12.31
N PHE A 570 -24.54 -14.33 -11.79
CA PHE A 570 -24.74 -14.88 -10.44
C PHE A 570 -24.25 -13.87 -9.41
N VAL A 571 -25.08 -13.60 -8.40
CA VAL A 571 -24.80 -12.57 -7.40
C VAL A 571 -24.89 -13.15 -6.00
N ASN A 572 -23.81 -13.03 -5.22
CA ASN A 572 -23.83 -13.31 -3.80
C ASN A 572 -24.46 -12.11 -3.05
N LEU A 573 -25.51 -12.35 -2.28
CA LEU A 573 -26.09 -11.37 -1.37
C LEU A 573 -25.31 -11.41 -0.06
N ARG A 574 -24.68 -10.30 0.32
CA ARG A 574 -23.81 -10.20 1.50
C ARG A 574 -24.52 -9.58 2.71
N ARG A 575 -24.11 -9.89 3.93
CA ARG A 575 -24.69 -9.31 5.16
C ARG A 575 -24.27 -7.85 5.32
N THR A 576 -23.07 -7.51 4.84
CA THR A 576 -22.53 -6.15 4.83
C THR A 576 -22.00 -5.78 3.44
N PRO A 577 -22.04 -4.50 3.01
CA PRO A 577 -21.50 -4.10 1.70
C PRO A 577 -19.98 -4.23 1.65
N GLY A 578 -19.45 -4.66 0.52
CA GLY A 578 -18.04 -5.03 0.30
C GLY A 578 -17.83 -6.55 0.30
N TYR A 579 -16.75 -7.00 -0.35
CA TYR A 579 -16.29 -8.38 -0.46
C TYR A 579 -14.82 -8.58 -0.04
N VAL A 580 -14.00 -7.53 0.01
CA VAL A 580 -12.56 -7.65 0.32
C VAL A 580 -12.38 -8.01 1.80
N GLY A 581 -11.60 -9.08 2.07
CA GLY A 581 -11.29 -9.53 3.43
C GLY A 581 -12.46 -10.20 4.16
N LYS A 582 -13.54 -10.57 3.47
CA LYS A 582 -14.73 -11.20 4.07
C LYS A 582 -14.80 -12.68 3.78
N THR A 583 -15.25 -13.46 4.77
CA THR A 583 -15.40 -14.92 4.69
C THR A 583 -16.78 -15.32 4.15
N ALA A 584 -16.99 -16.61 3.95
CA ALA A 584 -18.28 -17.19 3.54
C ALA A 584 -19.44 -16.84 4.50
N ASP A 585 -19.15 -16.58 5.79
CA ASP A 585 -20.16 -16.25 6.80
C ASP A 585 -20.88 -14.92 6.52
N ASP A 586 -20.24 -14.03 5.77
CA ASP A 586 -20.83 -12.77 5.31
C ASP A 586 -21.79 -12.98 4.13
N ILE A 587 -21.92 -14.19 3.56
CA ILE A 587 -22.94 -14.46 2.56
C ILE A 587 -24.28 -14.71 3.26
N ALA A 588 -25.26 -13.85 2.96
CA ALA A 588 -26.63 -13.96 3.43
C ALA A 588 -27.47 -14.92 2.57
N GLY A 589 -27.08 -15.10 1.30
CA GLY A 589 -27.66 -16.04 0.35
C GLY A 589 -27.27 -15.68 -1.09
N GLU A 590 -27.89 -16.32 -2.08
CA GLU A 590 -27.53 -16.13 -3.49
C GLU A 590 -28.73 -15.67 -4.33
N MET A 591 -28.46 -14.90 -5.38
CA MET A 591 -29.44 -14.52 -6.40
C MET A 591 -28.96 -15.04 -7.75
N ALA A 592 -29.68 -16.03 -8.29
CA ALA A 592 -29.35 -16.67 -9.55
C ALA A 592 -29.59 -15.74 -10.77
N TYR A 593 -28.89 -16.04 -11.87
CA TYR A 593 -29.03 -15.31 -13.13
C TYR A 593 -30.50 -15.10 -13.54
N GLY A 594 -30.84 -13.85 -13.86
CA GLY A 594 -32.17 -13.41 -14.26
C GLY A 594 -33.24 -13.39 -13.17
N LYS A 595 -32.90 -13.72 -11.91
CA LYS A 595 -33.85 -13.61 -10.80
C LYS A 595 -34.00 -12.16 -10.33
N PRO A 596 -35.22 -11.74 -9.92
CA PRO A 596 -35.48 -10.39 -9.45
C PRO A 596 -35.12 -10.20 -7.98
N GLY A 597 -34.72 -8.99 -7.62
CA GLY A 597 -34.56 -8.51 -6.25
C GLY A 597 -35.12 -7.08 -6.11
N ARG A 598 -35.61 -6.72 -4.92
CA ARG A 598 -36.16 -5.39 -4.63
C ARG A 598 -35.18 -4.56 -3.81
N VAL A 599 -34.83 -3.37 -4.29
CA VAL A 599 -33.90 -2.47 -3.58
C VAL A 599 -34.53 -1.99 -2.28
N GLN A 600 -33.84 -2.19 -1.16
CA GLN A 600 -34.26 -1.77 0.18
C GLN A 600 -33.47 -0.53 0.65
N ALA A 601 -32.17 -0.49 0.36
CA ALA A 601 -31.27 0.60 0.76
C ALA A 601 -30.05 0.68 -0.17
N GLY A 602 -29.33 1.81 -0.11
CA GLY A 602 -28.18 2.12 -0.96
C GLY A 602 -28.34 3.46 -1.71
N PRO A 603 -27.33 3.88 -2.48
CA PRO A 603 -26.06 3.18 -2.68
C PRO A 603 -25.08 3.40 -1.52
N GLN A 604 -24.26 2.40 -1.23
CA GLN A 604 -23.06 2.53 -0.39
C GLN A 604 -21.82 2.17 -1.19
N VAL A 605 -20.72 2.88 -0.97
CA VAL A 605 -19.43 2.55 -1.61
C VAL A 605 -18.61 1.70 -0.66
N ALA A 606 -18.17 0.54 -1.14
CA ALA A 606 -17.25 -0.36 -0.45
C ALA A 606 -16.43 -1.13 -1.48
N ASP A 607 -15.13 -1.28 -1.23
CA ASP A 607 -14.17 -1.96 -2.12
C ASP A 607 -14.21 -1.42 -3.56
N ASP A 608 -14.30 -0.10 -3.69
CA ASP A 608 -14.42 0.65 -4.94
C ASP A 608 -15.63 0.28 -5.81
N LEU A 609 -16.62 -0.42 -5.24
CA LEU A 609 -17.87 -0.77 -5.89
C LEU A 609 -19.06 -0.05 -5.25
N THR A 610 -20.11 0.16 -6.04
CA THR A 610 -21.41 0.66 -5.58
C THR A 610 -22.28 -0.52 -5.16
N TRP A 611 -22.71 -0.55 -3.90
CA TRP A 611 -23.49 -1.63 -3.31
C TRP A 611 -24.93 -1.20 -3.00
N TRP A 612 -25.84 -2.13 -3.23
CA TRP A 612 -27.28 -2.00 -2.99
C TRP A 612 -27.77 -3.14 -2.12
N GLN A 613 -28.56 -2.82 -1.09
CA GLN A 613 -29.23 -3.83 -0.30
C GLN A 613 -30.51 -4.28 -1.01
N LEU A 614 -30.63 -5.57 -1.25
CA LEU A 614 -31.73 -6.19 -1.97
C LEU A 614 -32.50 -7.13 -1.04
N ALA A 615 -33.83 -7.14 -1.19
CA ALA A 615 -34.69 -8.22 -0.73
C ALA A 615 -34.96 -9.17 -1.91
N HIS A 616 -34.71 -10.46 -1.72
CA HIS A 616 -34.86 -11.52 -2.72
C HIS A 616 -35.58 -12.73 -2.11
N THR A 617 -36.25 -13.52 -2.94
CA THR A 617 -36.83 -14.81 -2.55
C THR A 617 -36.18 -15.92 -3.36
N ASP A 618 -35.54 -16.86 -2.68
CA ASP A 618 -34.79 -17.95 -3.32
C ASP A 618 -35.71 -19.04 -3.91
N ALA A 619 -35.11 -20.07 -4.51
CA ALA A 619 -35.82 -21.20 -5.10
C ALA A 619 -36.60 -22.08 -4.09
N ASN A 620 -36.31 -21.94 -2.79
CA ASN A 620 -36.95 -22.67 -1.70
C ASN A 620 -38.02 -21.82 -0.97
N ASN A 621 -38.43 -20.68 -1.55
CA ASN A 621 -39.36 -19.70 -0.97
C ASN A 621 -38.86 -19.03 0.31
N ARG A 622 -37.55 -18.99 0.56
CA ARG A 622 -36.97 -18.27 1.69
C ARG A 622 -36.76 -16.80 1.33
N ALA A 623 -37.20 -15.90 2.21
CA ALA A 623 -36.90 -14.48 2.09
C ALA A 623 -35.47 -14.18 2.56
N LEU A 624 -34.70 -13.50 1.70
CA LEU A 624 -33.31 -13.11 1.91
C LEU A 624 -33.19 -11.59 1.80
N VAL A 625 -32.35 -11.00 2.66
CA VAL A 625 -31.96 -9.59 2.56
C VAL A 625 -30.44 -9.51 2.64
N GLY A 626 -29.82 -8.88 1.64
CA GLY A 626 -28.37 -8.73 1.59
C GLY A 626 -27.89 -7.73 0.55
N TRP A 627 -26.62 -7.36 0.62
CA TRP A 627 -25.95 -6.38 -0.22
C TRP A 627 -25.36 -7.03 -1.46
N ALA A 628 -25.60 -6.42 -2.61
CA ALA A 628 -25.04 -6.81 -3.90
C ALA A 628 -24.38 -5.60 -4.57
N ALA A 629 -23.24 -5.83 -5.21
CA ALA A 629 -22.60 -4.81 -6.03
C ALA A 629 -23.42 -4.57 -7.31
N GLU A 630 -23.49 -3.31 -7.73
CA GLU A 630 -24.15 -2.87 -8.95
C GLU A 630 -23.44 -3.39 -10.20
N SER A 631 -22.11 -3.31 -10.20
CA SER A 631 -21.24 -3.69 -11.31
C SER A 631 -19.87 -4.08 -10.75
N GLY A 632 -19.12 -4.87 -11.51
CA GLY A 632 -17.74 -5.22 -11.20
C GLY A 632 -16.75 -4.08 -11.47
N THR A 633 -15.50 -4.26 -11.07
CA THR A 633 -14.40 -3.31 -11.33
C THR A 633 -14.09 -3.15 -12.82
N ASP A 634 -14.45 -4.15 -13.64
CA ASP A 634 -14.41 -4.15 -15.10
C ASP A 634 -15.63 -3.47 -15.74
N LYS A 635 -16.53 -2.91 -14.94
CA LYS A 635 -17.82 -2.33 -15.32
C LYS A 635 -18.83 -3.34 -15.85
N ALA A 636 -18.59 -4.65 -15.72
CA ALA A 636 -19.60 -5.66 -16.03
C ALA A 636 -20.79 -5.50 -15.08
N GLU A 637 -22.00 -5.42 -15.61
CA GLU A 637 -23.20 -5.25 -14.78
C GLU A 637 -23.51 -6.54 -14.02
N PHE A 638 -23.71 -6.44 -12.72
CA PHE A 638 -24.20 -7.55 -11.89
C PHE A 638 -25.70 -7.40 -11.64
N LEU A 639 -26.18 -6.16 -11.56
CA LEU A 639 -27.58 -5.79 -11.42
C LEU A 639 -28.00 -4.92 -12.61
N GLY A 640 -29.21 -5.14 -13.12
CA GLY A 640 -29.78 -4.37 -14.23
C GLY A 640 -31.28 -4.14 -14.04
N LYS A 641 -31.83 -3.17 -14.78
CA LYS A 641 -33.26 -2.78 -14.68
C LYS A 641 -34.22 -3.75 -15.37
N SER A 642 -33.70 -4.64 -16.21
CA SER A 642 -34.47 -5.65 -16.94
C SER A 642 -33.82 -7.02 -16.79
N ALA A 643 -34.63 -8.08 -16.86
CA ALA A 643 -34.10 -9.44 -16.90
C ALA A 643 -33.15 -9.60 -18.12
N PRO A 644 -31.97 -10.22 -17.94
CA PRO A 644 -31.09 -10.53 -19.05
C PRO A 644 -31.74 -11.57 -19.98
N PRO A 645 -31.36 -11.61 -21.27
CA PRO A 645 -31.86 -12.63 -22.19
C PRO A 645 -31.52 -14.03 -21.68
N PRO A 646 -32.33 -15.06 -21.98
CA PRO A 646 -31.98 -16.43 -21.61
C PRO A 646 -30.59 -16.81 -22.14
N PRO A 647 -29.79 -17.59 -21.40
CA PRO A 647 -28.45 -17.98 -21.84
C PRO A 647 -28.55 -18.62 -23.22
N LYS A 648 -27.79 -18.11 -24.19
CA LYS A 648 -27.72 -18.76 -25.50
C LYS A 648 -27.16 -20.17 -25.29
N PRO A 649 -27.82 -21.23 -25.79
CA PRO A 649 -27.18 -22.53 -25.90
C PRO A 649 -25.87 -22.31 -26.68
N ILE A 650 -24.73 -22.72 -26.12
CA ILE A 650 -23.49 -22.74 -26.89
C ILE A 650 -23.73 -23.75 -28.00
N GLU A 651 -23.81 -23.29 -29.25
CA GLU A 651 -23.91 -24.15 -30.42
C GLU A 651 -22.77 -25.17 -30.36
N THR A 652 -23.12 -26.46 -30.35
CA THR A 652 -22.18 -27.56 -30.52
C THR A 652 -21.48 -27.41 -31.87
N ALA A 653 -20.34 -26.72 -31.88
CA ALA A 653 -19.47 -26.67 -33.04
C ALA A 653 -18.69 -27.97 -33.14
N THR A 654 -19.04 -28.77 -34.14
CA THR A 654 -18.23 -29.83 -34.76
C THR A 654 -16.81 -29.31 -35.02
N PRO A 655 -15.74 -30.11 -34.81
CA PRO A 655 -14.39 -29.60 -34.63
C PRO A 655 -13.83 -28.98 -35.93
N ALA A 656 -13.59 -27.67 -35.89
CA ALA A 656 -12.81 -26.96 -36.91
C ALA A 656 -11.42 -26.63 -36.33
N THR A 657 -10.40 -27.23 -36.93
CA THR A 657 -8.99 -26.95 -36.69
C THR A 657 -8.63 -25.52 -37.10
N SER A 658 -8.38 -24.62 -36.15
CA SER A 658 -7.48 -23.45 -36.26
C SER A 658 -7.33 -22.71 -34.91
N ALA A 659 -6.09 -22.62 -34.43
CA ALA A 659 -5.50 -21.70 -33.42
C ALA A 659 -6.10 -21.60 -31.98
N THR A 660 -5.22 -21.86 -31.01
CA THR A 660 -5.27 -21.47 -29.58
C THR A 660 -6.38 -22.07 -28.70
N SER A 661 -6.31 -23.37 -28.43
CA SER A 661 -6.83 -23.92 -27.16
C SER A 661 -5.78 -24.84 -26.55
N ALA A 662 -5.13 -24.37 -25.48
CA ALA A 662 -4.42 -25.28 -24.59
C ALA A 662 -5.50 -26.16 -23.94
N THR A 663 -5.59 -27.41 -24.36
CA THR A 663 -6.52 -28.38 -23.78
C THR A 663 -5.97 -28.74 -22.40
N TYR A 664 -6.62 -28.31 -21.33
CA TYR A 664 -6.20 -28.66 -19.98
C TYR A 664 -6.15 -30.18 -19.82
N THR A 665 -5.22 -30.65 -18.99
CA THR A 665 -5.10 -32.07 -18.61
C THR A 665 -5.19 -32.21 -17.10
N ALA A 666 -5.70 -33.34 -16.62
CA ALA A 666 -5.67 -33.64 -15.19
C ALA A 666 -4.22 -33.60 -14.68
N GLY A 667 -3.99 -32.85 -13.61
CA GLY A 667 -2.67 -32.54 -13.06
C GLY A 667 -2.18 -31.12 -13.36
N ALA A 668 -2.78 -30.40 -14.32
CA ALA A 668 -2.43 -29.03 -14.62
C ALA A 668 -2.77 -28.07 -13.46
N ALA A 669 -1.91 -27.09 -13.24
CA ALA A 669 -2.21 -25.97 -12.37
C ALA A 669 -3.02 -24.93 -13.14
N VAL A 670 -4.11 -24.46 -12.54
CA VAL A 670 -4.97 -23.39 -13.09
C VAL A 670 -5.30 -22.42 -11.96
N THR A 671 -5.70 -21.21 -12.32
CA THR A 671 -6.06 -20.17 -11.37
C THR A 671 -7.54 -19.85 -11.52
N ASN A 672 -8.23 -19.60 -10.41
CA ASN A 672 -9.54 -18.95 -10.48
C ASN A 672 -9.35 -17.50 -10.94
N ILE A 673 -9.60 -17.22 -12.22
CA ILE A 673 -9.47 -15.87 -12.79
C ILE A 673 -10.77 -15.06 -12.72
N SER A 674 -11.82 -15.61 -12.13
CA SER A 674 -13.04 -14.85 -11.83
C SER A 674 -12.71 -13.64 -10.94
N PRO A 675 -13.29 -12.46 -11.19
CA PRO A 675 -13.14 -11.30 -10.31
C PRO A 675 -13.85 -11.48 -8.95
N ALA A 676 -14.57 -12.58 -8.76
CA ALA A 676 -15.23 -12.95 -7.52
C ALA A 676 -14.97 -14.43 -7.17
N ASP A 677 -15.19 -14.78 -5.91
CA ASP A 677 -15.09 -16.16 -5.44
C ASP A 677 -16.04 -17.07 -6.22
N VAL A 678 -15.55 -18.26 -6.55
CA VAL A 678 -16.29 -19.26 -7.34
C VAL A 678 -16.67 -20.43 -6.44
N ASN A 679 -17.92 -20.86 -6.51
CA ASN A 679 -18.40 -22.01 -5.76
C ASN A 679 -17.79 -23.30 -6.34
N ALA A 680 -16.98 -24.00 -5.55
CA ALA A 680 -16.64 -25.40 -5.79
C ALA A 680 -17.78 -26.28 -5.29
N ARG A 681 -18.25 -27.18 -6.15
CA ARG A 681 -19.46 -27.98 -5.92
C ARG A 681 -19.15 -29.46 -5.70
N ARG A 682 -20.02 -30.15 -4.96
CA ARG A 682 -19.89 -31.59 -4.70
C ARG A 682 -20.04 -32.42 -5.97
N SER A 683 -20.82 -31.92 -6.93
CA SER A 683 -21.08 -32.56 -8.21
C SER A 683 -21.07 -31.54 -9.37
N PRO A 684 -20.76 -31.95 -10.62
CA PRO A 684 -20.88 -31.06 -11.78
C PRO A 684 -22.31 -30.50 -11.93
N GLY A 685 -22.40 -29.24 -12.32
CA GLY A 685 -23.65 -28.54 -12.59
C GLY A 685 -24.02 -27.52 -11.50
N TYR A 686 -24.79 -26.51 -11.88
CA TYR A 686 -25.32 -25.46 -11.01
C TYR A 686 -26.86 -25.38 -11.05
N ALA A 687 -27.50 -25.84 -12.13
CA ALA A 687 -28.93 -25.65 -12.33
C ALA A 687 -29.74 -26.58 -11.41
N GLY A 688 -30.64 -25.99 -10.61
CA GLY A 688 -31.54 -26.74 -9.71
C GLY A 688 -30.84 -27.44 -8.53
N LYS A 689 -29.58 -27.09 -8.23
CA LYS A 689 -28.81 -27.67 -7.12
C LYS A 689 -29.12 -26.92 -5.81
N PRO A 690 -29.21 -27.62 -4.67
CA PRO A 690 -29.36 -26.98 -3.35
C PRO A 690 -28.06 -26.30 -2.91
N GLU A 691 -28.15 -25.30 -2.02
CA GLU A 691 -26.98 -24.58 -1.47
C GLU A 691 -25.95 -25.53 -0.82
N SER A 692 -26.41 -26.62 -0.21
CA SER A 692 -25.55 -27.65 0.40
C SER A 692 -24.65 -28.41 -0.58
N ASP A 693 -24.87 -28.24 -1.89
CA ASP A 693 -24.00 -28.78 -2.94
C ASP A 693 -22.69 -27.97 -3.07
N VAL A 694 -22.62 -26.74 -2.57
CA VAL A 694 -21.38 -25.97 -2.50
C VAL A 694 -20.52 -26.52 -1.36
N VAL A 695 -19.32 -26.98 -1.67
CA VAL A 695 -18.40 -27.62 -0.71
C VAL A 695 -17.23 -26.72 -0.33
N ALA A 696 -16.88 -25.75 -1.18
CA ALA A 696 -15.91 -24.71 -0.85
C ALA A 696 -16.16 -23.45 -1.69
N LEU A 697 -15.76 -22.30 -1.16
CA LEU A 697 -15.58 -21.09 -1.96
C LEU A 697 -14.13 -21.05 -2.42
N VAL A 698 -13.94 -20.79 -3.70
CA VAL A 698 -12.62 -20.66 -4.30
C VAL A 698 -12.34 -19.19 -4.51
N PRO A 699 -11.42 -18.59 -3.73
CA PRO A 699 -11.12 -17.17 -3.85
C PRO A 699 -10.69 -16.77 -5.26
N THR A 700 -10.91 -15.52 -5.63
CA THR A 700 -10.26 -14.96 -6.82
C THR A 700 -8.75 -15.16 -6.71
N ARG A 701 -8.12 -15.53 -7.83
CA ARG A 701 -6.69 -15.87 -7.97
C ARG A 701 -6.20 -17.06 -7.15
N ALA A 702 -7.10 -17.86 -6.56
CA ALA A 702 -6.70 -19.09 -5.90
C ALA A 702 -6.04 -20.03 -6.91
N LEU A 703 -4.84 -20.52 -6.56
CA LEU A 703 -4.13 -21.52 -7.34
C LEU A 703 -4.73 -22.90 -7.06
N LEU A 704 -5.12 -23.57 -8.14
CA LEU A 704 -5.82 -24.83 -8.13
C LEU A 704 -5.06 -25.86 -8.95
N LYS A 705 -5.23 -27.12 -8.62
CA LYS A 705 -4.80 -28.23 -9.44
C LYS A 705 -6.02 -28.95 -9.98
N LEU A 706 -6.06 -29.17 -11.29
CA LEU A 706 -7.08 -29.99 -11.92
C LEU A 706 -6.87 -31.45 -11.50
N VAL A 707 -7.87 -32.05 -10.88
CA VAL A 707 -7.85 -33.43 -10.39
C VAL A 707 -8.49 -34.37 -11.41
N GLU A 708 -9.62 -33.96 -11.98
CA GLU A 708 -10.43 -34.77 -12.89
C GLU A 708 -11.28 -33.87 -13.82
N GLY A 709 -11.57 -34.31 -15.04
CA GLY A 709 -12.45 -33.59 -15.97
C GLY A 709 -11.93 -33.57 -17.42
N PRO A 710 -12.62 -32.83 -18.33
CA PRO A 710 -13.87 -32.12 -18.07
C PRO A 710 -15.09 -33.07 -18.08
N ARG A 711 -16.10 -32.79 -17.26
CA ARG A 711 -17.44 -33.39 -17.34
C ARG A 711 -18.45 -32.35 -17.81
N GLN A 712 -19.34 -32.72 -18.72
CA GLN A 712 -20.37 -31.82 -19.24
C GLN A 712 -21.60 -31.81 -18.33
N ALA A 713 -22.03 -30.60 -17.90
CA ALA A 713 -23.27 -30.40 -17.15
C ALA A 713 -23.77 -28.95 -17.35
N ASP A 714 -25.08 -28.78 -17.50
CA ASP A 714 -25.75 -27.47 -17.69
C ASP A 714 -25.16 -26.62 -18.83
N GLY A 715 -24.68 -27.28 -19.89
CA GLY A 715 -24.05 -26.63 -21.05
C GLY A 715 -22.63 -26.13 -20.82
N LEU A 716 -21.98 -26.52 -19.72
CA LEU A 716 -20.62 -26.10 -19.36
C LEU A 716 -19.68 -27.30 -19.16
N SER A 717 -18.39 -27.05 -19.41
CA SER A 717 -17.29 -27.96 -19.03
C SER A 717 -16.95 -27.75 -17.54
N TRP A 718 -17.12 -28.79 -16.73
CA TRP A 718 -16.79 -28.78 -15.30
C TRP A 718 -15.52 -29.58 -15.02
N TRP A 719 -14.65 -29.02 -14.19
CA TRP A 719 -13.42 -29.65 -13.74
C TRP A 719 -13.45 -29.82 -12.23
N ARG A 720 -13.04 -31.00 -11.74
CA ARG A 720 -12.77 -31.18 -10.32
C ARG A 720 -11.41 -30.59 -10.02
N VAL A 721 -11.34 -29.73 -9.02
CA VAL A 721 -10.14 -29.02 -8.61
C VAL A 721 -9.82 -29.31 -7.16
N THR A 722 -8.54 -29.18 -6.81
CA THR A 722 -8.10 -29.07 -5.42
C THR A 722 -7.25 -27.83 -5.24
N GLY A 723 -7.36 -27.14 -4.09
CA GLY A 723 -6.54 -25.98 -3.79
C GLY A 723 -5.09 -26.36 -3.52
N VAL A 724 -4.15 -25.63 -4.13
CA VAL A 724 -2.71 -25.86 -3.92
C VAL A 724 -2.27 -25.34 -2.56
N GLU A 725 -2.72 -24.14 -2.19
CA GLU A 725 -2.40 -23.49 -0.91
C GLU A 725 -3.45 -23.78 0.17
N ASN A 726 -4.68 -24.09 -0.23
CA ASN A 726 -5.78 -24.46 0.66
C ASN A 726 -6.36 -25.83 0.27
N PRO A 727 -5.85 -26.92 0.85
CA PRO A 727 -6.33 -28.27 0.57
C PRO A 727 -7.81 -28.51 0.95
N ALA A 728 -8.43 -27.61 1.73
CA ALA A 728 -9.86 -27.68 2.04
C ALA A 728 -10.75 -27.36 0.82
N ILE A 729 -10.17 -26.79 -0.25
CA ILE A 729 -10.84 -26.66 -1.55
C ILE A 729 -10.70 -28.00 -2.28
N ASP A 730 -11.78 -28.76 -2.35
CA ASP A 730 -11.94 -29.95 -3.20
C ASP A 730 -13.38 -29.98 -3.72
N GLY A 731 -13.55 -29.78 -5.03
CA GLY A 731 -14.87 -29.76 -5.66
C GLY A 731 -14.85 -29.42 -7.14
N TRP A 732 -16.02 -29.36 -7.75
CA TRP A 732 -16.23 -29.12 -9.18
C TRP A 732 -16.45 -27.64 -9.46
N ILE A 733 -15.74 -27.10 -10.45
CA ILE A 733 -15.86 -25.72 -10.95
C ILE A 733 -16.04 -25.73 -12.46
N ALA A 734 -16.91 -24.87 -12.97
CA ALA A 734 -17.06 -24.69 -14.40
C ALA A 734 -15.85 -23.94 -14.98
N GLU A 735 -15.36 -24.33 -16.15
CA GLU A 735 -14.26 -23.67 -16.84
C GLU A 735 -14.65 -22.24 -17.26
N VAL A 736 -15.90 -22.07 -17.65
CA VAL A 736 -16.54 -20.81 -18.04
C VAL A 736 -17.90 -20.69 -17.35
N SER A 737 -18.32 -19.48 -17.03
CA SER A 737 -19.64 -19.19 -16.48
C SER A 737 -20.75 -19.33 -17.55
N PRO A 738 -22.03 -19.39 -17.16
CA PRO A 738 -23.17 -19.43 -18.09
C PRO A 738 -23.27 -18.27 -19.08
N ILE A 739 -22.57 -17.16 -18.84
CA ILE A 739 -22.54 -15.97 -19.70
C ILE A 739 -21.20 -15.83 -20.47
N GLY A 740 -20.35 -16.86 -20.43
CA GLY A 740 -19.11 -16.92 -21.20
C GLY A 740 -17.88 -16.31 -20.53
N ILE A 741 -17.98 -15.80 -19.30
CA ILE A 741 -16.80 -15.35 -18.53
C ILE A 741 -15.96 -16.57 -18.16
N ARG A 742 -14.66 -16.53 -18.45
CA ARG A 742 -13.75 -17.62 -18.09
C ARG A 742 -13.43 -17.60 -16.60
N LEU A 743 -13.55 -18.76 -15.95
CA LEU A 743 -13.35 -18.92 -14.52
C LEU A 743 -12.00 -19.59 -14.21
N LEU A 744 -11.55 -20.52 -15.07
CA LEU A 744 -10.27 -21.22 -14.92
C LEU A 744 -9.32 -20.87 -16.07
N ALA A 745 -8.11 -20.41 -15.72
CA ALA A 745 -7.02 -20.13 -16.68
C ALA A 745 -5.66 -20.62 -16.19
#